data_AF-A0AAU9XV55-F1
#
_entry.id   AF-A0AAU9XV55-F1
#
_cell.length_a   1.000
_cell.length_b   1.000
_cell.length_c   1.000
_cell.angle_alpha   90.00
_cell.angle_beta   90.00
_cell.angle_gamma   90.00
#
_symmetry.space_group_name_H-M   'P 1'
#
loop_
_entity.id
_entity.type
_entity.pdbx_description
1 polymer ?
#
loop_
_entity_poly.entity_id
_entity_poly.type
_entity_poly.pdbx_seq_one_letter_code
_entity_poly.pdbx_strand_id
1 'polypeptide(L)'
;YYCDLKYSPSDGRSVTWFEPTPSKTTSDPDEVLPPGIVQVYVGSSVTLNWNYSLSAGLGLGGVVRFKGDAIFSIRADGSATPVNAQFQERFSATSTLGRTSLIISAVNVSDDKFFGEFRCELLDSNSNPWKRAIQVQVLVPINISGIRGEPTVLEGENLQLICKASSQVGPNITWTKEKPGNQGNTHVVQEGKVLTITNINRIDAGNYTCTAYNGFGKPESRTTNVNVIYPVKVVKFQTEYIVDVQQSLTLNCRAEGNPPPTYTWIPCNDPEQLCNNNSLDISQVLNDASYTCRVDNLHGHDTKTAIVYIAGNVINVTIAITSENCTDEKYNKSSLLRKLEEELKRAFAGKLDYKRVQSMSVRCGSIIVDLGLKFNSTTKERDVLITLNDAVKDGKLGEFSVGSIKGTRPNVKPTSGGATSPPDGSSGGLPCGTREGTIGITVGAVIGSVAALAVAGILVWWTCRKKRRNTKGTEEVAMSRRTFGNSDDERRESTNIVVELPKPFQSHYMALDGRARSQVMADAGPLSNEQISEYTSLDPFTRTCEIPREHVTIKQIVGKGAFSLVAKATADNLQGRTKKTLVAVKMLSENASESEKKNLLSELELMKQLKPHPYVIKLLGCVTKSEPLLVLIEYVPFGDLLGYLRKSRGLSDTYYKDPDIKPQTNLTSQQLIKFAWQIADGMSYLSSIPVIHRDLSAREMCKVTDFGMARDVQEDNIYERKTRGRLPVKWTAIEALLYGKYSTKSDVWSYGILLYEIFTIGGSPYSRMDGRKIANLLQEGYRMPKPQHVDDKLYEIMTKCWRDEPNLRPSFEKLRNKLREMENQHKVE
;
A
#
# COMPACT_ATOMS: atom_id res chain seq x y z
N TYR A 1 -38.20 -13.50 -71.31
CA TYR A 1 -37.34 -12.32 -71.56
C TYR A 1 -36.53 -12.07 -70.31
N TYR A 2 -35.21 -12.21 -70.28
CA TYR A 2 -34.28 -12.72 -71.31
C TYR A 2 -33.47 -13.89 -70.73
N CYS A 3 -33.11 -14.85 -71.59
CA CYS A 3 -31.91 -15.65 -71.35
C CYS A 3 -30.78 -14.94 -72.09
N ASP A 4 -29.58 -14.88 -71.50
CA ASP A 4 -28.36 -14.66 -72.26
C ASP A 4 -27.43 -15.85 -72.09
N LEU A 5 -26.73 -16.19 -73.18
CA LEU A 5 -26.02 -17.45 -73.32
C LEU A 5 -24.52 -17.26 -73.32
N LYS A 6 -23.84 -18.02 -72.46
CA LYS A 6 -22.44 -18.45 -72.57
C LYS A 6 -21.39 -17.35 -72.80
N TYR A 7 -20.51 -17.21 -71.82
CA TYR A 7 -19.11 -17.48 -72.12
C TYR A 7 -18.68 -18.72 -71.33
N SER A 8 -18.05 -19.67 -72.03
CA SER A 8 -17.47 -20.87 -71.45
C SER A 8 -16.08 -21.00 -72.06
N PRO A 9 -15.00 -20.70 -71.32
CA PRO A 9 -13.64 -20.96 -71.78
C PRO A 9 -13.43 -22.47 -71.91
N SER A 10 -13.72 -23.01 -73.09
CA SER A 10 -13.50 -24.42 -73.41
C SER A 10 -12.03 -24.65 -73.73
N ASP A 11 -11.19 -24.57 -72.71
CA ASP A 11 -9.80 -25.02 -72.74
C ASP A 11 -9.45 -25.54 -71.35
N GLY A 12 -9.16 -26.84 -71.22
CA GLY A 12 -9.12 -27.58 -69.96
C GLY A 12 -7.88 -27.33 -69.10
N ARG A 13 -7.54 -26.06 -68.88
CA ARG A 13 -6.30 -25.60 -68.26
C ARG A 13 -6.52 -25.25 -66.80
N SER A 14 -5.75 -25.85 -65.91
CA SER A 14 -5.83 -25.57 -64.46
C SER A 14 -4.46 -25.66 -63.79
N VAL A 15 -4.21 -24.76 -62.84
CA VAL A 15 -3.03 -24.82 -61.96
C VAL A 15 -3.46 -25.31 -60.59
N THR A 16 -2.87 -26.41 -60.12
CA THR A 16 -3.03 -26.87 -58.74
C THR A 16 -1.82 -26.47 -57.92
N TRP A 17 -2.04 -25.66 -56.89
CA TRP A 17 -1.02 -25.20 -55.96
C TRP A 17 -1.02 -26.07 -54.70
N PHE A 18 0.15 -26.63 -54.39
CA PHE A 18 0.31 -27.48 -53.21
C PHE A 18 0.62 -26.64 -51.96
N GLU A 19 -0.05 -27.00 -50.86
CA GLU A 19 0.10 -26.47 -49.50
C GLU A 19 0.12 -27.67 -48.53
N PRO A 20 0.64 -27.51 -47.29
CA PRO A 20 0.64 -28.60 -46.30
C PRO A 20 -0.77 -29.13 -46.00
N THR A 21 -1.83 -28.32 -46.13
CA THR A 21 -3.20 -28.66 -46.59
C THR A 21 -4.14 -27.45 -46.41
N PRO A 22 -5.23 -27.31 -47.20
CA PRO A 22 -5.57 -28.04 -48.42
C PRO A 22 -4.90 -27.44 -49.66
N SER A 23 -4.62 -28.25 -50.68
CA SER A 23 -4.21 -27.76 -52.01
C SER A 23 -5.33 -26.96 -52.67
N LYS A 24 -4.98 -25.87 -53.37
CA LYS A 24 -5.94 -25.05 -54.12
C LYS A 24 -5.73 -25.23 -55.62
N THR A 25 -6.78 -25.64 -56.31
CA THR A 25 -6.82 -25.72 -57.78
C THR A 25 -7.65 -24.57 -58.30
N THR A 26 -7.14 -23.85 -59.30
CA THR A 26 -7.89 -22.81 -60.01
C THR A 26 -7.82 -23.01 -61.53
N SER A 27 -8.87 -22.54 -62.21
CA SER A 27 -8.99 -22.47 -63.67
C SER A 27 -9.09 -21.02 -64.18
N ASP A 28 -8.97 -20.04 -63.27
CA ASP A 28 -8.95 -18.61 -63.58
C ASP A 28 -7.50 -18.10 -63.50
N PRO A 29 -6.88 -17.65 -64.62
CA PRO A 29 -5.51 -17.14 -64.62
C PRO A 29 -5.35 -15.80 -63.91
N ASP A 30 -6.43 -15.05 -63.68
CA ASP A 30 -6.40 -13.79 -62.93
C ASP A 30 -6.69 -13.97 -61.43
N GLU A 31 -7.05 -15.17 -60.97
CA GLU A 31 -7.18 -15.48 -59.54
C GLU A 31 -5.81 -15.48 -58.84
N VAL A 32 -5.50 -14.39 -58.12
CA VAL A 32 -4.31 -14.30 -57.28
C VAL A 32 -4.56 -15.01 -55.95
N LEU A 33 -3.96 -16.20 -55.78
CA LEU A 33 -4.11 -16.94 -54.53
C LEU A 33 -3.38 -16.26 -53.36
N PRO A 34 -3.99 -16.19 -52.16
CA PRO A 34 -3.44 -15.48 -51.00
C PRO A 34 -2.16 -16.14 -50.46
N PRO A 35 -1.28 -15.37 -49.79
CA PRO A 35 0.06 -15.81 -49.44
C PRO A 35 0.11 -16.73 -48.21
N GLY A 36 1.09 -17.64 -48.23
CA GLY A 36 1.65 -18.19 -47.00
C GLY A 36 2.61 -17.20 -46.34
N ILE A 37 2.62 -17.16 -45.00
CA ILE A 37 3.54 -16.33 -44.21
C ILE A 37 4.73 -17.20 -43.77
N VAL A 38 5.95 -16.72 -43.99
CA VAL A 38 7.20 -17.37 -43.58
C VAL A 38 7.95 -16.46 -42.62
N GLN A 39 8.22 -16.96 -41.41
CA GLN A 39 8.95 -16.25 -40.36
C GLN A 39 10.42 -16.68 -40.31
N VAL A 40 11.36 -15.73 -40.21
CA VAL A 40 12.81 -16.00 -40.21
C VAL A 40 13.55 -14.94 -39.40
N TYR A 41 14.61 -15.31 -38.67
CA TYR A 41 15.45 -14.35 -37.93
C TYR A 41 16.40 -13.56 -38.83
N VAL A 42 16.70 -12.30 -38.46
CA VAL A 42 17.75 -11.49 -39.12
C VAL A 42 19.06 -12.27 -39.20
N GLY A 43 19.73 -12.20 -40.35
CA GLY A 43 21.00 -12.88 -40.63
C GLY A 43 20.88 -14.37 -40.96
N SER A 44 19.73 -14.99 -40.72
CA SER A 44 19.46 -16.38 -41.14
C SER A 44 19.22 -16.47 -42.65
N SER A 45 19.15 -17.69 -43.18
CA SER A 45 18.63 -17.96 -44.53
C SER A 45 17.19 -18.49 -44.49
N VAL A 46 16.46 -18.34 -45.58
CA VAL A 46 15.10 -18.89 -45.76
C VAL A 46 14.89 -19.36 -47.19
N THR A 47 14.13 -20.45 -47.37
CA THR A 47 13.75 -20.96 -48.69
C THR A 47 12.25 -20.79 -48.89
N LEU A 48 11.87 -19.93 -49.83
CA LEU A 48 10.48 -19.77 -50.28
C LEU A 48 10.22 -20.81 -51.37
N ASN A 49 9.13 -21.57 -51.26
CA ASN A 49 8.84 -22.70 -52.15
C ASN A 49 7.46 -22.56 -52.79
N TRP A 50 7.45 -22.55 -54.12
CA TRP A 50 6.26 -22.55 -54.96
C TRP A 50 6.11 -23.94 -55.59
N ASN A 51 5.30 -24.79 -54.98
CA ASN A 51 4.97 -26.13 -55.47
C ASN A 51 3.65 -26.09 -56.25
N TYR A 52 3.64 -26.61 -57.49
CA TYR A 52 2.49 -26.56 -58.40
C TYR A 52 2.42 -27.80 -59.30
N SER A 53 1.26 -28.03 -59.93
CA SER A 53 1.12 -28.93 -61.06
C SER A 53 0.23 -28.31 -62.13
N LEU A 54 0.47 -28.71 -63.38
CA LEU A 54 -0.20 -28.23 -64.58
C LEU A 54 -0.96 -29.37 -65.25
N SER A 55 -2.10 -29.06 -65.87
CA SER A 55 -2.79 -29.95 -66.80
C SER A 55 -1.95 -30.21 -68.07
N ALA A 56 -2.15 -31.36 -68.71
CA ALA A 56 -1.43 -31.74 -69.92
C ALA A 56 -1.63 -30.74 -71.08
N GLY A 57 -0.59 -30.53 -71.90
CA GLY A 57 -0.61 -29.60 -73.04
C GLY A 57 -0.13 -28.17 -72.74
N LEU A 58 0.24 -27.88 -71.48
CA LEU A 58 0.78 -26.57 -71.08
C LEU A 58 2.31 -26.50 -71.21
N GLY A 59 2.80 -25.44 -71.86
CA GLY A 59 4.22 -25.07 -71.88
C GLY A 59 4.59 -24.20 -70.66
N LEU A 60 5.80 -24.38 -70.13
CA LEU A 60 6.26 -23.69 -68.92
C LEU A 60 6.98 -22.36 -69.25
N GLY A 61 6.27 -21.24 -69.17
CA GLY A 61 6.92 -19.95 -68.96
C GLY A 61 6.79 -19.51 -67.49
N GLY A 62 7.63 -18.58 -67.04
CA GLY A 62 7.39 -17.93 -65.74
C GLY A 62 8.49 -16.99 -65.28
N VAL A 63 8.23 -16.29 -64.19
CA VAL A 63 9.14 -15.35 -63.54
C VAL A 63 8.87 -15.29 -62.03
N VAL A 64 9.93 -15.26 -61.22
CA VAL A 64 9.83 -14.92 -59.80
C VAL A 64 10.24 -13.48 -59.62
N ARG A 65 9.40 -12.70 -58.93
CA ARG A 65 9.56 -11.26 -58.70
C ARG A 65 9.70 -10.91 -57.22
N PHE A 66 10.34 -9.77 -56.96
CA PHE A 66 10.33 -9.09 -55.67
C PHE A 66 10.10 -7.60 -55.92
N LYS A 67 9.06 -7.01 -55.31
CA LYS A 67 8.68 -5.59 -55.50
C LYS A 67 8.42 -5.19 -56.98
N GLY A 68 8.15 -6.16 -57.85
CA GLY A 68 7.93 -5.99 -59.30
C GLY A 68 9.14 -6.38 -60.16
N ASP A 69 10.35 -6.19 -59.65
CA ASP A 69 11.61 -6.56 -60.31
C ASP A 69 11.69 -8.08 -60.52
N ALA A 70 12.15 -8.51 -61.70
CA ALA A 70 12.39 -9.92 -61.99
C ALA A 70 13.68 -10.40 -61.32
N ILE A 71 13.56 -11.41 -60.45
CA ILE A 71 14.69 -12.08 -59.79
C ILE A 71 15.30 -13.11 -60.73
N PHE A 72 14.47 -13.99 -61.31
CA PHE A 72 14.86 -14.97 -62.33
C PHE A 72 13.63 -15.42 -63.11
N SER A 73 13.85 -16.00 -64.30
CA SER A 73 12.79 -16.58 -65.14
C SER A 73 12.81 -18.10 -65.10
N ILE A 74 11.67 -18.72 -65.35
CA ILE A 74 11.49 -20.18 -65.49
C ILE A 74 11.38 -20.47 -66.99
N ARG A 75 12.18 -21.43 -67.47
CA ARG A 75 12.23 -21.86 -68.88
C ARG A 75 11.21 -22.96 -69.18
N ALA A 76 11.02 -23.23 -70.47
CA ALA A 76 10.15 -24.30 -71.00
C ALA A 76 10.50 -25.72 -70.50
N ASP A 77 11.75 -25.95 -70.10
CA ASP A 77 12.23 -27.19 -69.48
C ASP A 77 12.01 -27.23 -67.94
N GLY A 78 11.35 -26.21 -67.38
CA GLY A 78 11.14 -26.02 -65.94
C GLY A 78 12.36 -25.48 -65.18
N SER A 79 13.53 -25.31 -65.83
CA SER A 79 14.75 -24.84 -65.18
C SER A 79 14.77 -23.33 -64.96
N ALA A 80 15.53 -22.89 -63.95
CA ALA A 80 15.71 -21.47 -63.66
C ALA A 80 16.79 -20.85 -64.57
N THR A 81 16.57 -19.62 -65.02
CA THR A 81 17.68 -18.77 -65.49
C THR A 81 18.62 -18.44 -64.33
N PRO A 82 19.87 -17.98 -64.60
CA PRO A 82 20.64 -17.25 -63.60
C PRO A 82 19.80 -16.14 -62.96
N VAL A 83 20.05 -15.90 -61.67
CA VAL A 83 19.46 -14.78 -60.94
C VAL A 83 19.97 -13.47 -61.54
N ASN A 84 19.11 -12.46 -61.64
CA ASN A 84 19.43 -11.10 -62.07
C ASN A 84 20.53 -10.50 -61.16
N ALA A 85 21.54 -9.85 -61.75
CA ALA A 85 22.73 -9.34 -61.06
C ALA A 85 22.41 -8.50 -59.80
N GLN A 86 21.32 -7.72 -59.83
CA GLN A 86 20.79 -6.94 -58.71
C GLN A 86 20.52 -7.77 -57.42
N PHE A 87 20.35 -9.09 -57.54
CA PHE A 87 20.00 -9.99 -56.44
C PHE A 87 21.03 -11.12 -56.19
N GLN A 88 22.01 -11.33 -57.08
CA GLN A 88 22.93 -12.48 -57.06
C GLN A 88 23.73 -12.62 -55.74
N GLU A 89 24.05 -11.52 -55.06
CA GLU A 89 24.84 -11.53 -53.81
C GLU A 89 24.13 -12.25 -52.65
N ARG A 90 22.80 -12.30 -52.65
CA ARG A 90 22.00 -12.87 -51.55
C ARG A 90 21.00 -13.92 -51.99
N PHE A 91 20.47 -13.84 -53.20
CA PHE A 91 19.38 -14.70 -53.66
C PHE A 91 19.94 -15.77 -54.60
N SER A 92 19.63 -17.03 -54.30
CA SER A 92 19.87 -18.16 -55.22
C SER A 92 18.57 -18.88 -55.52
N ALA A 93 18.48 -19.46 -56.73
CA ALA A 93 17.24 -19.97 -57.27
C ALA A 93 17.42 -21.40 -57.80
N THR A 94 16.41 -22.25 -57.58
CA THR A 94 16.30 -23.56 -58.24
C THR A 94 14.88 -23.74 -58.75
N SER A 95 14.74 -24.35 -59.92
CA SER A 95 13.43 -24.67 -60.49
C SER A 95 13.50 -25.99 -61.25
N THR A 96 12.43 -26.75 -61.15
CA THR A 96 12.14 -27.99 -61.88
C THR A 96 10.68 -27.97 -62.30
N LEU A 97 10.24 -28.88 -63.18
CA LEU A 97 8.81 -29.05 -63.43
C LEU A 97 8.06 -29.27 -62.09
N GLY A 98 7.08 -28.41 -61.81
CA GLY A 98 6.22 -28.47 -60.62
C GLY A 98 6.80 -27.91 -59.31
N ARG A 99 8.06 -27.42 -59.28
CA ARG A 99 8.61 -26.75 -58.10
C ARG A 99 9.61 -25.66 -58.46
N THR A 100 9.36 -24.47 -57.93
CA THR A 100 10.29 -23.34 -57.99
C THR A 100 10.63 -22.90 -56.57
N SER A 101 11.91 -22.69 -56.28
CA SER A 101 12.42 -22.35 -54.94
C SER A 101 13.36 -21.15 -55.00
N LEU A 102 13.16 -20.18 -54.10
CA LEU A 102 14.04 -19.03 -53.90
C LEU A 102 14.67 -19.11 -52.51
N ILE A 103 15.99 -19.19 -52.45
CA ILE A 103 16.77 -19.14 -51.21
C ILE A 103 17.25 -17.70 -51.03
N ILE A 104 16.90 -17.10 -49.90
CA ILE A 104 17.41 -15.80 -49.46
C ILE A 104 18.47 -16.05 -48.39
N SER A 105 19.70 -15.65 -48.65
CA SER A 105 20.81 -15.63 -47.71
C SER A 105 20.91 -14.30 -46.98
N ALA A 106 21.29 -14.34 -45.70
CA ALA A 106 21.39 -13.16 -44.82
C ALA A 106 20.16 -12.24 -44.91
N VAL A 107 19.00 -12.77 -44.49
CA VAL A 107 17.73 -12.03 -44.46
C VAL A 107 17.88 -10.79 -43.58
N ASN A 108 17.41 -9.65 -44.08
CA ASN A 108 17.49 -8.37 -43.38
C ASN A 108 16.11 -7.66 -43.37
N VAL A 109 15.95 -6.62 -42.55
CA VAL A 109 14.63 -6.01 -42.31
C VAL A 109 14.14 -5.07 -43.45
N SER A 110 14.85 -5.01 -44.59
CA SER A 110 14.31 -4.47 -45.85
C SER A 110 13.59 -5.53 -46.71
N ASP A 111 13.76 -6.80 -46.35
CA ASP A 111 13.00 -7.95 -46.88
C ASP A 111 11.63 -8.09 -46.20
N ASP A 112 11.44 -7.51 -44.99
CA ASP A 112 10.13 -7.41 -44.31
C ASP A 112 9.31 -6.21 -44.83
N LYS A 113 8.31 -6.50 -45.68
CA LYS A 113 7.34 -5.51 -46.17
C LYS A 113 5.95 -6.12 -46.38
N PHE A 114 4.96 -5.48 -45.76
CA PHE A 114 3.53 -5.80 -45.87
C PHE A 114 2.96 -5.74 -47.31
N PHE A 115 3.65 -5.04 -48.23
CA PHE A 115 3.28 -4.90 -49.64
C PHE A 115 4.51 -4.99 -50.58
N GLY A 116 5.53 -5.78 -50.19
CA GLY A 116 6.77 -5.97 -50.96
C GLY A 116 6.98 -7.43 -51.35
N GLU A 117 5.93 -8.06 -51.87
CA GLU A 117 5.81 -9.51 -52.05
C GLU A 117 6.95 -10.17 -52.83
N PHE A 118 7.32 -11.36 -52.40
CA PHE A 118 7.95 -12.36 -53.28
C PHE A 118 6.83 -13.11 -54.01
N ARG A 119 6.84 -13.09 -55.34
CA ARG A 119 5.74 -13.61 -56.16
C ARG A 119 6.27 -14.52 -57.26
N CYS A 120 5.68 -15.70 -57.42
CA CYS A 120 5.87 -16.52 -58.60
C CYS A 120 4.71 -16.24 -59.58
N GLU A 121 5.05 -16.01 -60.84
CA GLU A 121 4.11 -15.81 -61.94
C GLU A 121 4.43 -16.86 -63.02
N LEU A 122 3.50 -17.79 -63.25
CA LEU A 122 3.62 -18.84 -64.27
C LEU A 122 2.84 -18.43 -65.51
N LEU A 123 3.42 -18.62 -66.70
CA LEU A 123 2.78 -18.35 -67.98
C LEU A 123 2.30 -19.66 -68.60
N ASP A 124 1.05 -19.68 -69.05
CA ASP A 124 0.53 -20.78 -69.86
C ASP A 124 0.93 -20.66 -71.35
N SER A 125 0.56 -21.62 -72.19
CA SER A 125 0.83 -21.59 -73.64
C SER A 125 0.08 -20.51 -74.41
N ASN A 126 -0.82 -19.75 -73.77
CA ASN A 126 -1.46 -18.54 -74.32
C ASN A 126 -0.84 -17.25 -73.71
N SER A 127 0.22 -17.35 -72.90
CA SER A 127 0.87 -16.28 -72.14
C SER A 127 0.07 -15.66 -70.98
N ASN A 128 -0.95 -16.36 -70.47
CA ASN A 128 -1.74 -15.91 -69.30
C ASN A 128 -0.93 -16.07 -67.99
N PRO A 129 -0.81 -15.04 -67.13
CA PRO A 129 0.05 -15.07 -65.94
C PRO A 129 -0.69 -15.47 -64.65
N TRP A 130 -0.54 -16.73 -64.24
CA TRP A 130 -1.04 -17.30 -62.99
C TRP A 130 -0.13 -16.90 -61.81
N LYS A 131 -0.66 -16.22 -60.79
CA LYS A 131 0.16 -15.52 -59.76
C LYS A 131 -0.03 -16.10 -58.36
N ARG A 132 1.06 -16.27 -57.60
CA ARG A 132 1.00 -16.59 -56.15
C ARG A 132 2.13 -15.94 -55.34
N ALA A 133 1.75 -15.23 -54.28
CA ALA A 133 2.66 -14.51 -53.40
C ALA A 133 3.08 -15.34 -52.17
N ILE A 134 4.21 -14.98 -51.57
CA ILE A 134 4.67 -15.43 -50.24
C ILE A 134 5.14 -14.19 -49.47
N GLN A 135 4.72 -14.06 -48.21
CA GLN A 135 5.14 -12.99 -47.32
C GLN A 135 6.29 -13.46 -46.42
N VAL A 136 7.38 -12.68 -46.35
CA VAL A 136 8.47 -12.89 -45.40
C VAL A 136 8.31 -11.91 -44.24
N GLN A 137 8.35 -12.43 -43.01
CA GLN A 137 8.34 -11.65 -41.77
C GLN A 137 9.66 -11.88 -41.03
N VAL A 138 10.37 -10.80 -40.69
CA VAL A 138 11.76 -10.85 -40.24
C VAL A 138 11.86 -10.57 -38.74
N LEU A 139 12.25 -11.59 -38.00
CA LEU A 139 12.30 -11.59 -36.54
C LEU A 139 13.62 -10.97 -36.07
N VAL A 140 13.53 -9.80 -35.44
CA VAL A 140 14.66 -9.17 -34.74
C VAL A 140 14.62 -9.60 -33.26
N PRO A 141 15.70 -10.18 -32.69
CA PRO A 141 15.77 -10.42 -31.26
C PRO A 141 15.83 -9.09 -30.49
N ILE A 142 15.30 -9.06 -29.28
CA ILE A 142 15.39 -7.89 -28.38
C ILE A 142 16.76 -7.84 -27.69
N ASN A 143 17.18 -6.63 -27.27
CA ASN A 143 18.41 -6.40 -26.51
C ASN A 143 18.18 -5.39 -25.36
N ILE A 144 18.37 -5.79 -24.09
CA ILE A 144 18.32 -4.94 -22.89
C ILE A 144 19.74 -4.56 -22.50
N SER A 145 20.19 -3.37 -22.89
CA SER A 145 21.56 -2.91 -22.62
C SER A 145 21.83 -2.63 -21.14
N GLY A 146 20.79 -2.40 -20.33
CA GLY A 146 20.93 -2.07 -18.91
C GLY A 146 19.66 -1.51 -18.26
N ILE A 147 19.76 -1.27 -16.95
CA ILE A 147 18.84 -0.45 -16.16
C ILE A 147 19.62 0.81 -15.75
N ARG A 148 18.98 1.99 -15.79
CA ARG A 148 19.53 3.26 -15.25
C ARG A 148 18.65 3.80 -14.12
N GLY A 149 19.26 4.52 -13.20
CA GLY A 149 18.64 5.09 -12.00
C GLY A 149 19.43 4.68 -10.76
N GLU A 150 19.20 5.35 -9.63
CA GLU A 150 19.85 5.00 -8.36
C GLU A 150 19.01 3.93 -7.63
N PRO A 151 19.57 2.75 -7.32
CA PRO A 151 18.82 1.66 -6.70
C PRO A 151 18.76 1.75 -5.17
N THR A 152 19.54 2.65 -4.55
CA THR A 152 19.51 2.89 -3.10
C THR A 152 18.79 4.22 -2.83
N VAL A 153 17.67 4.18 -2.11
CA VAL A 153 16.79 5.36 -1.91
C VAL A 153 16.32 5.44 -0.45
N LEU A 154 16.15 6.66 0.07
CA LEU A 154 15.66 6.92 1.43
C LEU A 154 14.15 6.65 1.55
N GLU A 155 13.71 6.04 2.65
CA GLU A 155 12.29 5.81 2.93
C GLU A 155 11.50 7.14 2.94
N GLY A 156 10.50 7.24 2.07
CA GLY A 156 9.72 8.46 1.80
C GLY A 156 10.06 9.19 0.49
N GLU A 157 11.21 8.91 -0.12
CA GLU A 157 11.60 9.50 -1.42
C GLU A 157 11.00 8.73 -2.62
N ASN A 158 11.31 9.19 -3.85
CA ASN A 158 10.79 8.61 -5.08
C ASN A 158 11.87 7.84 -5.85
N LEU A 159 11.68 6.53 -6.06
CA LEU A 159 12.54 5.71 -6.92
C LEU A 159 12.10 5.83 -8.39
N GLN A 160 13.05 6.02 -9.30
CA GLN A 160 12.85 5.84 -10.74
C GLN A 160 13.93 4.93 -11.34
N LEU A 161 13.50 3.86 -12.03
CA LEU A 161 14.39 2.95 -12.76
C LEU A 161 13.95 2.86 -14.23
N ILE A 162 14.89 3.06 -15.15
CA ILE A 162 14.65 3.15 -16.60
C ILE A 162 15.30 1.94 -17.29
N CYS A 163 14.49 1.10 -17.92
CA CYS A 163 14.97 -0.04 -18.69
C CYS A 163 15.41 0.40 -20.10
N LYS A 164 16.59 -0.07 -20.54
CA LYS A 164 17.19 0.24 -21.85
C LYS A 164 17.07 -0.94 -22.81
N ALA A 165 15.83 -1.36 -23.06
CA ALA A 165 15.50 -2.28 -24.15
C ALA A 165 15.56 -1.57 -25.51
N SER A 166 16.06 -2.26 -26.53
CA SER A 166 16.17 -1.82 -27.92
C SER A 166 15.58 -2.85 -28.87
N SER A 167 14.69 -2.41 -29.76
CA SER A 167 14.09 -3.19 -30.84
C SER A 167 13.48 -2.25 -31.89
N GLN A 168 13.27 -2.73 -33.11
CA GLN A 168 12.81 -1.91 -34.25
C GLN A 168 11.32 -1.51 -34.15
N VAL A 169 10.49 -2.35 -33.52
CA VAL A 169 9.17 -1.98 -33.02
C VAL A 169 9.30 -1.70 -31.53
N GLY A 170 8.53 -0.73 -31.00
CA GLY A 170 8.53 -0.40 -29.57
C GLY A 170 8.17 -1.64 -28.72
N PRO A 171 9.06 -2.13 -27.85
CA PRO A 171 8.82 -3.37 -27.14
C PRO A 171 7.86 -3.16 -25.97
N ASN A 172 7.06 -4.17 -25.67
CA ASN A 172 6.38 -4.25 -24.39
C ASN A 172 7.43 -4.49 -23.29
N ILE A 173 7.35 -3.73 -22.20
CA ILE A 173 8.29 -3.80 -21.09
C ILE A 173 7.46 -3.99 -19.81
N THR A 174 7.80 -5.00 -19.02
CA THR A 174 7.13 -5.32 -17.76
C THR A 174 8.17 -5.37 -16.65
N TRP A 175 7.93 -4.64 -15.56
CA TRP A 175 8.72 -4.72 -14.35
C TRP A 175 8.09 -5.69 -13.37
N THR A 176 8.87 -6.65 -12.89
CA THR A 176 8.47 -7.59 -11.85
C THR A 176 9.36 -7.45 -10.62
N LYS A 177 8.86 -7.87 -9.45
CA LYS A 177 9.62 -7.95 -8.19
C LYS A 177 9.52 -9.36 -7.61
N GLU A 178 10.60 -9.88 -7.06
CA GLU A 178 10.59 -11.14 -6.31
C GLU A 178 9.67 -11.08 -5.08
N LYS A 179 8.93 -12.18 -4.83
CA LYS A 179 8.06 -12.32 -3.64
C LYS A 179 8.93 -12.68 -2.43
N PRO A 180 8.67 -12.10 -1.23
CA PRO A 180 9.39 -12.45 -0.02
C PRO A 180 9.31 -13.95 0.29
N GLY A 181 10.46 -14.58 0.57
CA GLY A 181 10.54 -15.96 1.03
C GLY A 181 10.42 -17.05 -0.05
N ASN A 182 10.42 -16.73 -1.35
CA ASN A 182 10.34 -17.75 -2.40
C ASN A 182 11.11 -17.35 -3.67
N GLN A 183 12.30 -17.95 -3.89
CA GLN A 183 13.20 -17.59 -4.98
C GLN A 183 12.58 -17.89 -6.36
N GLY A 184 12.76 -16.98 -7.32
CA GLY A 184 12.24 -17.10 -8.70
C GLY A 184 10.75 -16.75 -8.87
N ASN A 185 9.95 -16.73 -7.80
CA ASN A 185 8.54 -16.34 -7.87
C ASN A 185 8.40 -14.82 -7.87
N THR A 186 8.21 -14.20 -9.03
CA THR A 186 8.02 -12.74 -9.18
C THR A 186 6.55 -12.34 -9.28
N HIS A 187 6.26 -11.04 -9.22
CA HIS A 187 4.95 -10.44 -9.52
C HIS A 187 5.12 -9.14 -10.29
N VAL A 188 4.22 -8.82 -11.23
CA VAL A 188 4.27 -7.57 -12.01
C VAL A 188 3.95 -6.37 -11.11
N VAL A 189 4.85 -5.39 -11.11
CA VAL A 189 4.71 -4.13 -10.35
C VAL A 189 4.25 -3.00 -11.25
N GLN A 190 4.81 -2.88 -12.46
CA GLN A 190 4.47 -1.82 -13.41
C GLN A 190 4.74 -2.26 -14.86
N GLU A 191 3.91 -1.76 -15.79
CA GLU A 191 4.13 -1.89 -17.24
C GLU A 191 4.73 -0.57 -17.79
N GLY A 192 5.63 -0.68 -18.77
CA GLY A 192 6.30 0.44 -19.42
C GLY A 192 7.80 0.58 -19.11
N LYS A 193 8.45 1.47 -19.86
CA LYS A 193 9.91 1.65 -19.89
C LYS A 193 10.54 2.16 -18.58
N VAL A 194 9.74 2.82 -17.74
CA VAL A 194 10.18 3.45 -16.48
C VAL A 194 9.33 2.89 -15.35
N LEU A 195 9.97 2.26 -14.37
CA LEU A 195 9.39 1.96 -13.07
C LEU A 195 9.45 3.22 -12.21
N THR A 196 8.37 3.56 -11.53
CA THR A 196 8.31 4.72 -10.62
C THR A 196 7.57 4.34 -9.34
N ILE A 197 8.28 4.33 -8.21
CA ILE A 197 7.72 4.07 -6.89
C ILE A 197 7.81 5.35 -6.09
N THR A 198 6.66 6.01 -5.88
CA THR A 198 6.57 7.27 -5.13
C THR A 198 6.40 7.02 -3.63
N ASN A 199 7.09 7.79 -2.78
CA ASN A 199 7.07 7.60 -1.32
C ASN A 199 7.44 6.14 -0.95
N ILE A 200 8.63 5.71 -1.35
CA ILE A 200 9.10 4.34 -1.21
C ILE A 200 9.20 3.91 0.26
N ASN A 201 8.78 2.68 0.57
CA ASN A 201 8.81 2.12 1.91
C ASN A 201 9.88 1.02 2.07
N ARG A 202 10.34 0.74 3.29
CA ARG A 202 11.27 -0.37 3.56
C ARG A 202 10.81 -1.75 3.05
N ILE A 203 9.50 -1.98 2.91
CA ILE A 203 8.97 -3.23 2.30
C ILE A 203 9.16 -3.29 0.77
N ASP A 204 9.46 -2.16 0.13
CA ASP A 204 9.65 -2.05 -1.31
C ASP A 204 11.07 -2.45 -1.73
N ALA A 205 12.02 -2.59 -0.79
CA ALA A 205 13.33 -3.19 -1.05
C ALA A 205 13.25 -4.63 -1.61
N GLY A 206 14.28 -5.06 -2.36
CA GLY A 206 14.37 -6.38 -2.97
C GLY A 206 14.77 -6.34 -4.46
N ASN A 207 14.75 -7.50 -5.12
CA ASN A 207 15.12 -7.63 -6.52
C ASN A 207 13.97 -7.25 -7.46
N TYR A 208 14.26 -6.37 -8.42
CA TYR A 208 13.37 -5.94 -9.50
C TYR A 208 13.94 -6.34 -10.85
N THR A 209 13.13 -6.98 -11.68
CA THR A 209 13.50 -7.44 -13.01
C THR A 209 12.72 -6.66 -14.06
N CYS A 210 13.44 -5.99 -14.98
CA CYS A 210 12.86 -5.56 -16.24
C CYS A 210 12.85 -6.76 -17.19
N THR A 211 11.68 -7.14 -17.68
CA THR A 211 11.49 -8.07 -18.80
C THR A 211 11.01 -7.28 -20.01
N ALA A 212 11.54 -7.57 -21.20
CA ALA A 212 11.14 -6.91 -22.43
C ALA A 212 10.82 -7.92 -23.54
N TYR A 213 9.79 -7.64 -24.33
CA TYR A 213 9.29 -8.52 -25.39
C TYR A 213 8.73 -7.70 -26.56
N ASN A 214 9.09 -8.09 -27.78
CA ASN A 214 8.65 -7.42 -29.02
C ASN A 214 7.63 -8.24 -29.84
N GLY A 215 7.03 -9.27 -29.24
CA GLY A 215 6.06 -10.16 -29.90
C GLY A 215 6.66 -11.39 -30.59
N PHE A 216 7.99 -11.51 -30.63
CA PHE A 216 8.69 -12.58 -31.37
C PHE A 216 9.87 -13.16 -30.58
N GLY A 217 10.20 -14.42 -30.86
CA GLY A 217 11.28 -15.13 -30.16
C GLY A 217 11.02 -15.30 -28.66
N LYS A 218 12.09 -15.29 -27.86
CA LYS A 218 12.02 -15.31 -26.39
C LYS A 218 12.13 -13.89 -25.82
N PRO A 219 11.42 -13.56 -24.72
CA PRO A 219 11.66 -12.32 -23.99
C PRO A 219 13.04 -12.33 -23.34
N GLU A 220 13.64 -11.15 -23.20
CA GLU A 220 14.87 -10.95 -22.43
C GLU A 220 14.54 -10.36 -21.06
N SER A 221 15.43 -10.52 -20.07
CA SER A 221 15.25 -9.95 -18.73
C SER A 221 16.56 -9.53 -18.10
N ARG A 222 16.53 -8.46 -17.28
CA ARG A 222 17.67 -7.99 -16.49
C ARG A 222 17.20 -7.52 -15.11
N THR A 223 17.93 -7.91 -14.06
CA THR A 223 17.57 -7.66 -12.66
C THR A 223 18.47 -6.61 -12.01
N THR A 224 17.93 -5.88 -11.03
CA THR A 224 18.67 -4.99 -10.13
C THR A 224 18.10 -5.11 -8.71
N ASN A 225 18.94 -4.90 -7.68
CA ASN A 225 18.52 -4.95 -6.28
C ASN A 225 18.25 -3.53 -5.77
N VAL A 226 17.03 -3.25 -5.32
CA VAL A 226 16.64 -1.99 -4.70
C VAL A 226 16.84 -2.08 -3.19
N ASN A 227 17.59 -1.13 -2.64
CA ASN A 227 17.86 -0.99 -1.21
C ASN A 227 17.14 0.25 -0.68
N VAL A 228 16.41 0.12 0.42
CA VAL A 228 15.68 1.24 1.05
C VAL A 228 16.29 1.54 2.40
N ILE A 229 17.00 2.68 2.50
CA ILE A 229 17.64 3.16 3.72
C ILE A 229 16.65 3.94 4.58
N TYR A 230 16.77 3.89 5.91
CA TYR A 230 15.87 4.54 6.85
C TYR A 230 16.54 4.79 8.22
N PRO A 231 16.16 5.88 8.93
CA PRO A 231 16.68 6.19 10.25
C PRO A 231 16.39 5.07 11.26
N VAL A 232 17.30 4.91 12.23
CA VAL A 232 17.11 4.02 13.37
C VAL A 232 15.92 4.43 14.24
N LYS A 233 15.23 3.44 14.81
CA LYS A 233 14.23 3.63 15.86
C LYS A 233 14.23 2.47 16.85
N VAL A 234 14.04 2.74 18.15
CA VAL A 234 13.84 1.70 19.17
C VAL A 234 12.43 1.12 19.04
N VAL A 235 12.34 -0.19 18.80
CA VAL A 235 11.07 -0.91 18.54
C VAL A 235 10.58 -1.74 19.73
N LYS A 236 11.47 -2.17 20.63
CA LYS A 236 11.11 -2.82 21.89
C LYS A 236 12.09 -2.39 22.98
N PHE A 237 11.53 -1.85 24.06
CA PHE A 237 12.24 -1.36 25.24
C PHE A 237 11.28 -1.40 26.45
N GLN A 238 11.81 -1.59 27.66
CA GLN A 238 11.05 -1.61 28.90
C GLN A 238 11.46 -0.42 29.77
N THR A 239 10.49 0.40 30.19
CA THR A 239 10.75 1.70 30.85
C THR A 239 10.87 1.63 32.37
N GLU A 240 10.34 0.60 33.01
CA GLU A 240 10.51 0.35 34.45
C GLU A 240 10.97 -1.08 34.70
N TYR A 241 11.94 -1.21 35.62
CA TYR A 241 12.40 -2.48 36.16
C TYR A 241 12.32 -2.42 37.69
N ILE A 242 12.00 -3.56 38.29
CA ILE A 242 11.90 -3.76 39.73
C ILE A 242 12.81 -4.94 40.09
N VAL A 243 13.79 -4.71 40.96
CA VAL A 243 14.84 -5.68 41.31
C VAL A 243 15.17 -5.56 42.80
N ASP A 244 15.52 -6.68 43.44
CA ASP A 244 15.95 -6.69 44.84
C ASP A 244 17.45 -6.31 44.98
N VAL A 245 17.87 -5.89 46.17
CA VAL A 245 19.23 -5.38 46.40
C VAL A 245 20.29 -6.46 46.10
N GLN A 246 21.38 -6.07 45.43
CA GLN A 246 22.46 -6.93 44.93
C GLN A 246 22.09 -7.98 43.87
N GLN A 247 20.84 -8.09 43.42
CA GLN A 247 20.53 -8.95 42.28
C GLN A 247 21.05 -8.34 40.96
N SER A 248 21.30 -9.21 39.98
CA SER A 248 21.68 -8.82 38.62
C SER A 248 20.46 -8.47 37.76
N LEU A 249 20.67 -7.66 36.72
CA LEU A 249 19.62 -7.20 35.82
C LEU A 249 20.13 -7.01 34.38
N THR A 250 19.49 -7.67 33.41
CA THR A 250 19.70 -7.42 31.98
C THR A 250 18.66 -6.43 31.43
N LEU A 251 19.08 -5.22 31.13
CA LEU A 251 18.28 -4.27 30.34
C LEU A 251 18.33 -4.66 28.86
N ASN A 252 17.20 -4.53 28.16
CA ASN A 252 17.08 -4.96 26.76
C ASN A 252 16.55 -3.82 25.86
N CYS A 253 17.33 -3.46 24.85
CA CYS A 253 17.02 -2.41 23.89
C CYS A 253 17.11 -2.97 22.46
N ARG A 254 15.97 -3.16 21.79
CA ARG A 254 15.94 -3.56 20.37
C ARG A 254 15.58 -2.36 19.50
N ALA A 255 16.47 -2.02 18.58
CA ALA A 255 16.25 -1.02 17.55
C ALA A 255 16.32 -1.61 16.13
N GLU A 256 15.71 -0.93 15.18
CA GLU A 256 15.69 -1.29 13.76
C GLU A 256 16.03 -0.05 12.91
N GLY A 257 16.95 -0.21 11.95
CA GLY A 257 17.48 0.85 11.09
C GLY A 257 18.14 0.25 9.84
N ASN A 258 18.27 1.02 8.75
CA ASN A 258 19.10 0.65 7.61
C ASN A 258 19.91 1.89 7.14
N PRO A 259 21.24 1.97 7.31
CA PRO A 259 22.14 0.93 7.84
C PRO A 259 21.80 0.45 9.26
N PRO A 260 22.26 -0.75 9.66
CA PRO A 260 22.01 -1.32 10.99
C PRO A 260 22.45 -0.39 12.14
N PRO A 261 21.76 -0.43 13.30
CA PRO A 261 22.00 0.51 14.38
C PRO A 261 23.22 0.15 15.23
N THR A 262 23.98 1.17 15.64
CA THR A 262 24.96 1.09 16.74
C THR A 262 24.29 1.44 18.07
N TYR A 263 24.66 0.77 19.16
CA TYR A 263 24.08 0.96 20.49
C TYR A 263 25.08 1.64 21.44
N THR A 264 24.57 2.40 22.42
CA THR A 264 25.37 2.98 23.51
C THR A 264 24.49 3.17 24.75
N TRP A 265 24.92 2.65 25.90
CA TRP A 265 24.20 2.81 27.18
C TRP A 265 24.80 3.92 28.06
N ILE A 266 23.93 4.66 28.76
CA ILE A 266 24.29 5.81 29.59
C ILE A 266 23.48 5.77 30.91
N PRO A 267 24.07 5.75 32.11
CA PRO A 267 25.51 5.73 32.36
C PRO A 267 26.15 4.37 32.03
N CYS A 268 27.43 4.42 31.69
CA CYS A 268 28.32 3.27 31.59
C CYS A 268 29.57 3.64 32.40
N ASN A 269 29.76 3.00 33.55
CA ASN A 269 30.72 3.43 34.57
C ASN A 269 31.80 2.37 34.88
N ASP A 270 31.78 1.25 34.15
CA ASP A 270 32.57 0.04 34.42
C ASP A 270 33.31 -0.37 33.13
N PRO A 271 34.66 -0.45 33.13
CA PRO A 271 35.43 -0.80 31.94
C PRO A 271 35.29 -2.27 31.50
N GLU A 272 34.75 -3.16 32.33
CA GLU A 272 34.45 -4.55 31.95
C GLU A 272 33.04 -4.71 31.35
N GLN A 273 32.20 -3.68 31.42
CA GLN A 273 30.79 -3.74 31.00
C GLN A 273 30.61 -3.42 29.50
N LEU A 274 29.96 -4.33 28.75
CA LEU A 274 29.80 -4.24 27.29
C LEU A 274 28.69 -3.25 26.84
N CYS A 275 28.84 -1.97 27.18
CA CYS A 275 27.84 -0.91 26.98
C CYS A 275 27.50 -0.54 25.52
N ASN A 276 28.08 -1.21 24.53
CA ASN A 276 27.87 -0.97 23.10
C ASN A 276 26.96 -2.03 22.44
N ASN A 277 26.30 -2.88 23.23
CA ASN A 277 25.42 -3.95 22.77
C ASN A 277 23.92 -3.60 22.93
N ASN A 278 23.04 -4.41 22.33
CA ASN A 278 21.59 -4.32 22.47
C ASN A 278 21.08 -4.70 23.89
N SER A 279 21.90 -5.38 24.69
CA SER A 279 21.69 -5.60 26.13
C SER A 279 22.66 -4.76 26.97
N LEU A 280 22.28 -4.47 28.22
CA LEU A 280 23.18 -4.03 29.27
C LEU A 280 22.99 -4.90 30.50
N ASP A 281 24.02 -5.66 30.84
CA ASP A 281 24.03 -6.55 32.00
C ASP A 281 24.61 -5.82 33.22
N ILE A 282 23.76 -5.59 34.23
CA ILE A 282 24.11 -4.98 35.51
C ILE A 282 24.35 -6.11 36.50
N SER A 283 25.57 -6.25 37.00
CA SER A 283 25.98 -7.37 37.87
C SER A 283 25.35 -7.32 39.27
N GLN A 284 25.21 -6.12 39.86
CA GLN A 284 24.53 -5.89 41.15
C GLN A 284 23.78 -4.55 41.14
N VAL A 285 22.47 -4.56 41.38
CA VAL A 285 21.68 -3.34 41.60
C VAL A 285 21.90 -2.83 43.03
N LEU A 286 22.44 -1.61 43.15
CA LEU A 286 22.81 -0.98 44.44
C LEU A 286 22.06 0.34 44.75
N ASN A 287 21.37 0.92 43.77
CA ASN A 287 20.60 2.17 43.90
C ASN A 287 19.42 2.18 42.92
N ASP A 288 18.38 2.97 43.21
CA ASP A 288 17.49 3.53 42.17
C ASP A 288 18.34 4.24 41.11
N ALA A 289 18.21 3.87 39.83
CA ALA A 289 19.05 4.37 38.75
C ALA A 289 18.32 4.45 37.40
N SER A 290 18.69 5.42 36.56
CA SER A 290 18.14 5.60 35.22
C SER A 290 19.18 5.25 34.15
N TYR A 291 18.87 4.29 33.29
CA TYR A 291 19.73 3.84 32.20
C TYR A 291 19.09 4.14 30.84
N THR A 292 19.78 4.94 30.04
CA THR A 292 19.34 5.33 28.70
C THR A 292 20.08 4.51 27.66
N CYS A 293 19.33 3.73 26.88
CA CYS A 293 19.80 3.23 25.61
C CYS A 293 19.71 4.36 24.58
N ARG A 294 20.85 4.70 23.98
CA ARG A 294 20.95 5.49 22.76
C ARG A 294 21.25 4.55 21.60
N VAL A 295 20.62 4.81 20.46
CA VAL A 295 20.90 4.12 19.20
C VAL A 295 21.05 5.11 18.07
N ASP A 296 22.02 4.86 17.18
CA ASP A 296 22.38 5.75 16.07
C ASP A 296 22.52 4.95 14.76
N ASN A 297 22.24 5.61 13.64
CA ASN A 297 22.76 5.22 12.33
C ASN A 297 23.02 6.48 11.48
N LEU A 298 23.52 6.32 10.25
CA LEU A 298 23.91 7.43 9.36
C LEU A 298 22.77 8.43 9.05
N HIS A 299 21.51 8.07 9.33
CA HIS A 299 20.33 8.87 8.97
C HIS A 299 19.49 9.32 10.18
N GLY A 300 19.88 8.97 11.41
CA GLY A 300 19.16 9.41 12.60
C GLY A 300 19.64 8.78 13.90
N HIS A 301 18.95 9.11 15.00
CA HIS A 301 19.16 8.53 16.32
C HIS A 301 17.83 8.43 17.07
N ASP A 302 17.75 7.52 18.04
CA ASP A 302 16.64 7.41 18.99
C ASP A 302 17.18 7.07 20.39
N THR A 303 16.45 7.46 21.43
CA THR A 303 16.84 7.26 22.83
C THR A 303 15.67 6.80 23.68
N LYS A 304 15.87 5.84 24.58
CA LYS A 304 14.88 5.38 25.56
C LYS A 304 15.54 5.16 26.91
N THR A 305 14.89 5.64 27.97
CA THR A 305 15.39 5.54 29.36
C THR A 305 14.55 4.54 30.14
N ALA A 306 15.22 3.59 30.78
CA ALA A 306 14.65 2.69 31.78
C ALA A 306 14.97 3.23 33.18
N ILE A 307 14.01 3.15 34.09
CA ILE A 307 14.24 3.41 35.51
C ILE A 307 14.24 2.06 36.23
N VAL A 308 15.35 1.76 36.89
CA VAL A 308 15.50 0.62 37.78
C VAL A 308 15.18 1.10 39.19
N TYR A 309 14.18 0.46 39.82
CA TYR A 309 13.79 0.69 41.20
C TYR A 309 14.23 -0.48 42.06
N ILE A 310 14.76 -0.19 43.25
CA ILE A 310 14.89 -1.20 44.30
C ILE A 310 13.51 -1.47 44.88
N ALA A 311 13.06 -2.73 44.85
CA ALA A 311 11.85 -3.16 45.54
C ALA A 311 11.93 -4.62 45.97
N GLY A 312 11.20 -4.95 47.04
CA GLY A 312 11.15 -6.30 47.59
C GLY A 312 9.97 -6.47 48.53
N ASN A 313 9.82 -7.69 49.06
CA ASN A 313 8.81 -7.99 50.09
C ASN A 313 9.38 -7.77 51.51
N VAL A 314 10.67 -7.45 51.62
CA VAL A 314 11.38 -7.05 52.85
C VAL A 314 12.31 -5.90 52.47
N ILE A 315 12.08 -4.70 53.01
CA ILE A 315 12.92 -3.52 52.77
C ILE A 315 13.75 -3.25 54.01
N ASN A 316 15.08 -3.20 53.86
CA ASN A 316 16.01 -2.93 54.95
C ASN A 316 16.26 -1.42 55.07
N VAL A 317 15.98 -0.85 56.25
CA VAL A 317 16.10 0.59 56.53
C VAL A 317 16.86 0.81 57.84
N THR A 318 17.86 1.68 57.81
CA THR A 318 18.58 2.16 58.98
C THR A 318 18.00 3.52 59.42
N ILE A 319 17.56 3.60 60.67
CA ILE A 319 17.07 4.82 61.33
C ILE A 319 18.08 5.25 62.40
N ALA A 320 18.52 6.51 62.37
CA ALA A 320 19.35 7.11 63.40
C ALA A 320 18.50 8.05 64.28
N ILE A 321 18.43 7.76 65.58
CA ILE A 321 17.76 8.56 66.60
C ILE A 321 18.82 9.42 67.29
N THR A 322 18.54 10.72 67.42
CA THR A 322 19.56 11.76 67.73
C THR A 322 19.41 12.42 69.09
N SER A 323 18.32 12.16 69.82
CA SER A 323 18.09 12.70 71.16
C SER A 323 18.76 11.91 72.29
N GLU A 324 19.31 10.73 72.02
CA GLU A 324 19.60 9.72 73.06
C GLU A 324 20.89 8.94 72.78
N ASN A 325 21.69 8.74 73.83
CA ASN A 325 22.87 7.87 73.86
C ASN A 325 22.56 6.57 74.63
N CYS A 326 23.11 5.43 74.22
CA CYS A 326 22.94 4.16 74.93
C CYS A 326 23.63 4.08 76.32
N THR A 327 24.37 5.11 76.74
CA THR A 327 25.16 5.11 77.99
C THR A 327 24.31 5.31 79.24
N ASP A 328 23.10 5.85 79.08
CA ASP A 328 22.18 6.08 80.19
C ASP A 328 21.39 4.80 80.46
N GLU A 329 21.32 4.34 81.71
CA GLU A 329 20.59 3.12 82.14
C GLU A 329 19.05 3.18 81.93
N LYS A 330 18.59 4.26 81.29
CA LYS A 330 17.19 4.66 81.06
C LYS A 330 16.45 3.77 80.05
N TYR A 331 17.16 3.06 79.18
CA TYR A 331 16.56 2.28 78.09
C TYR A 331 16.96 0.80 78.07
N ASN A 332 16.11 -0.04 78.65
CA ASN A 332 16.12 -1.47 78.35
C ASN A 332 15.81 -1.68 76.85
N LYS A 333 16.74 -2.32 76.13
CA LYS A 333 16.67 -2.64 74.70
C LYS A 333 15.31 -3.23 74.28
N SER A 334 14.73 -4.15 75.06
CA SER A 334 13.42 -4.76 74.77
C SER A 334 12.26 -3.75 74.78
N SER A 335 12.32 -2.73 75.64
CA SER A 335 11.29 -1.69 75.75
C SER A 335 11.32 -0.73 74.56
N LEU A 336 12.53 -0.32 74.13
CA LEU A 336 12.73 0.54 72.96
C LEU A 336 12.28 -0.14 71.67
N LEU A 337 12.65 -1.42 71.49
CA LEU A 337 12.21 -2.25 70.35
C LEU A 337 10.67 -2.31 70.26
N ARG A 338 9.99 -2.55 71.39
CA ARG A 338 8.52 -2.62 71.45
C ARG A 338 7.84 -1.28 71.18
N LYS A 339 8.35 -0.16 71.73
CA LYS A 339 7.85 1.19 71.42
C LYS A 339 7.93 1.45 69.91
N LEU A 340 9.11 1.22 69.32
CA LEU A 340 9.35 1.50 67.91
C LEU A 340 8.49 0.65 66.96
N GLU A 341 8.22 -0.62 67.28
CA GLU A 341 7.33 -1.46 66.48
C GLU A 341 5.88 -0.93 66.43
N GLU A 342 5.36 -0.41 67.55
CA GLU A 342 4.00 0.17 67.59
C GLU A 342 3.91 1.51 66.83
N GLU A 343 4.91 2.38 66.95
CA GLU A 343 4.92 3.62 66.16
C GLU A 343 5.11 3.34 64.65
N LEU A 344 5.89 2.32 64.27
CA LEU A 344 5.97 1.86 62.87
C LEU A 344 4.62 1.34 62.35
N LYS A 345 3.85 0.58 63.16
CA LYS A 345 2.48 0.17 62.80
C LYS A 345 1.56 1.36 62.54
N ARG A 346 1.70 2.46 63.30
CA ARG A 346 0.96 3.71 63.04
C ARG A 346 1.43 4.44 61.79
N ALA A 347 2.73 4.54 61.57
CA ALA A 347 3.33 5.20 60.40
C ALA A 347 2.86 4.58 59.07
N PHE A 348 2.73 3.25 59.01
CA PHE A 348 2.24 2.50 57.85
C PHE A 348 0.76 2.10 57.92
N ALA A 349 -0.04 2.65 58.86
CA ALA A 349 -1.45 2.29 58.98
C ALA A 349 -2.22 2.60 57.69
N GLY A 350 -2.74 1.55 57.04
CA GLY A 350 -3.42 1.66 55.74
C GLY A 350 -2.51 1.99 54.54
N LYS A 351 -1.20 1.80 54.64
CA LYS A 351 -0.21 2.13 53.59
C LYS A 351 0.68 0.93 53.23
N LEU A 352 0.98 0.81 51.93
CA LEU A 352 1.99 -0.11 51.36
C LEU A 352 1.85 -1.60 51.73
N ASP A 353 0.67 -2.05 52.16
CA ASP A 353 0.42 -3.40 52.68
C ASP A 353 1.43 -3.90 53.73
N TYR A 354 1.89 -2.99 54.60
CA TYR A 354 2.83 -3.31 55.69
C TYR A 354 2.30 -4.44 56.59
N LYS A 355 3.18 -5.41 56.88
CA LYS A 355 2.84 -6.62 57.63
C LYS A 355 3.39 -6.62 59.06
N ARG A 356 4.70 -6.36 59.21
CA ARG A 356 5.44 -6.28 60.50
C ARG A 356 6.92 -5.94 60.28
N VAL A 357 7.63 -5.64 61.35
CA VAL A 357 9.10 -5.79 61.37
C VAL A 357 9.45 -7.28 61.32
N GLN A 358 10.39 -7.67 60.45
CA GLN A 358 10.90 -9.04 60.30
C GLN A 358 12.25 -9.24 61.01
N SER A 359 13.09 -8.21 61.04
CA SER A 359 14.37 -8.19 61.73
C SER A 359 14.63 -6.80 62.30
N MET A 360 15.29 -6.72 63.45
CA MET A 360 15.64 -5.45 64.07
C MET A 360 16.94 -5.60 64.87
N SER A 361 17.91 -4.73 64.61
CA SER A 361 19.18 -4.66 65.34
C SER A 361 19.43 -3.24 65.83
N VAL A 362 20.10 -3.09 66.98
CA VAL A 362 20.41 -1.78 67.57
C VAL A 362 21.90 -1.70 67.86
N ARG A 363 22.52 -0.63 67.36
CA ARG A 363 23.93 -0.27 67.56
C ARG A 363 24.02 0.97 68.43
N CYS A 364 25.05 1.03 69.28
CA CYS A 364 25.15 2.00 70.36
C CYS A 364 26.32 2.99 70.19
N GLY A 365 26.13 4.16 70.80
CA GLY A 365 26.64 5.45 70.36
C GLY A 365 25.44 6.41 70.44
N SER A 366 25.14 7.16 69.37
CA SER A 366 23.75 7.53 69.08
C SER A 366 22.95 6.25 68.76
N ILE A 367 21.66 6.21 69.09
CA ILE A 367 20.84 5.01 68.86
C ILE A 367 20.58 4.82 67.35
N ILE A 368 21.25 3.82 66.76
CA ILE A 368 21.06 3.43 65.35
C ILE A 368 20.30 2.10 65.32
N VAL A 369 19.15 2.09 64.66
CA VAL A 369 18.29 0.90 64.50
C VAL A 369 18.27 0.47 63.04
N ASP A 370 18.69 -0.77 62.78
CA ASP A 370 18.59 -1.41 61.46
C ASP A 370 17.35 -2.31 61.43
N LEU A 371 16.40 -2.02 60.53
CA LEU A 371 15.08 -2.62 60.44
C LEU A 371 14.92 -3.38 59.11
N GLY A 372 14.51 -4.65 59.14
CA GLY A 372 13.90 -5.30 57.98
C GLY A 372 12.39 -5.18 58.04
N LEU A 373 11.80 -4.28 57.25
CA LEU A 373 10.35 -4.05 57.20
C LEU A 373 9.69 -4.99 56.19
N LYS A 374 8.73 -5.82 56.62
CA LYS A 374 8.05 -6.79 55.76
C LYS A 374 6.69 -6.28 55.29
N PHE A 375 6.44 -6.45 54.00
CA PHE A 375 5.19 -6.08 53.32
C PHE A 375 4.52 -7.34 52.75
N ASN A 376 3.22 -7.26 52.43
CA ASN A 376 2.51 -8.36 51.77
C ASN A 376 2.67 -8.32 50.23
N SER A 377 2.90 -7.13 49.68
CA SER A 377 3.16 -6.86 48.27
C SER A 377 4.58 -6.34 48.05
N THR A 378 5.10 -6.47 46.83
CA THR A 378 6.44 -5.98 46.47
C THR A 378 6.43 -4.45 46.46
N THR A 379 7.19 -3.86 47.38
CA THR A 379 7.13 -2.43 47.70
C THR A 379 8.45 -1.75 47.37
N LYS A 380 8.43 -0.61 46.67
CA LYS A 380 9.67 0.12 46.30
C LYS A 380 10.31 0.72 47.56
N GLU A 381 11.64 0.58 47.72
CA GLU A 381 12.38 1.12 48.88
C GLU A 381 12.08 2.61 49.08
N ARG A 382 12.06 3.35 47.97
CA ARG A 382 11.77 4.78 47.92
C ARG A 382 10.46 5.17 48.61
N ASP A 383 9.39 4.39 48.43
CA ASP A 383 8.05 4.68 48.95
C ASP A 383 7.98 4.41 50.46
N VAL A 384 8.72 3.40 50.92
CA VAL A 384 8.95 3.12 52.36
C VAL A 384 9.71 4.28 53.00
N LEU A 385 10.80 4.75 52.37
CA LEU A 385 11.59 5.87 52.87
C LEU A 385 10.79 7.18 52.90
N ILE A 386 9.96 7.46 51.88
CA ILE A 386 9.06 8.62 51.88
C ILE A 386 8.06 8.51 53.03
N THR A 387 7.38 7.36 53.17
CA THR A 387 6.37 7.14 54.22
C THR A 387 6.95 7.31 55.63
N LEU A 388 8.18 6.84 55.86
CA LEU A 388 8.88 7.05 57.13
C LEU A 388 9.28 8.51 57.38
N ASN A 389 9.79 9.21 56.36
CA ASN A 389 10.17 10.63 56.51
C ASN A 389 8.93 11.53 56.74
N ASP A 390 7.80 11.22 56.12
CA ASP A 390 6.55 11.92 56.38
C ASP A 390 6.00 11.56 57.77
N ALA A 391 6.16 10.31 58.23
CA ALA A 391 5.82 9.94 59.61
C ALA A 391 6.68 10.66 60.68
N VAL A 392 7.93 11.02 60.38
CA VAL A 392 8.73 11.92 61.25
C VAL A 392 8.11 13.32 61.30
N LYS A 393 7.82 13.93 60.14
CA LYS A 393 7.23 15.29 60.05
C LYS A 393 5.87 15.38 60.76
N ASP A 394 5.06 14.35 60.59
CA ASP A 394 3.71 14.25 61.16
C ASP A 394 3.70 13.91 62.67
N GLY A 395 4.86 13.70 63.31
CA GLY A 395 4.96 13.23 64.71
C GLY A 395 4.48 11.78 64.93
N LYS A 396 4.22 11.03 63.85
CA LYS A 396 3.69 9.65 63.88
C LYS A 396 4.73 8.59 64.25
N LEU A 397 5.97 9.00 64.54
CA LEU A 397 7.00 8.18 65.17
C LEU A 397 7.18 8.50 66.67
N GLY A 398 6.24 9.23 67.27
CA GLY A 398 6.16 9.42 68.72
C GLY A 398 7.30 10.26 69.31
N GLU A 399 7.83 9.81 70.45
CA GLU A 399 8.87 10.52 71.22
C GLU A 399 10.27 10.48 70.56
N PHE A 400 10.47 9.66 69.52
CA PHE A 400 11.78 9.42 68.92
C PHE A 400 12.24 10.57 68.01
N SER A 401 13.27 11.33 68.42
CA SER A 401 13.87 12.37 67.57
C SER A 401 14.76 11.76 66.48
N VAL A 402 14.15 11.41 65.35
CA VAL A 402 14.84 10.80 64.20
C VAL A 402 15.65 11.84 63.42
N GLY A 403 16.98 11.64 63.34
CA GLY A 403 17.89 12.53 62.61
C GLY A 403 18.22 12.10 61.18
N SER A 404 18.15 10.81 60.85
CA SER A 404 18.16 10.37 59.44
C SER A 404 17.58 8.97 59.24
N ILE A 405 17.04 8.73 58.05
CA ILE A 405 16.46 7.45 57.60
C ILE A 405 17.08 7.12 56.24
N LYS A 406 17.65 5.92 56.07
CA LYS A 406 18.36 5.50 54.85
C LYS A 406 18.13 4.01 54.57
N GLY A 407 18.07 3.59 53.31
CA GLY A 407 18.11 2.17 52.96
C GLY A 407 19.42 1.52 53.43
N THR A 408 19.35 0.31 53.99
CA THR A 408 20.51 -0.41 54.53
C THR A 408 21.29 -1.07 53.40
N ARG A 409 22.32 -0.39 52.90
CA ARG A 409 23.24 -0.94 51.90
C ARG A 409 24.24 -1.91 52.56
N PRO A 410 24.54 -3.06 51.94
CA PRO A 410 25.61 -3.94 52.40
C PRO A 410 26.97 -3.23 52.29
N ASN A 411 27.89 -3.57 53.20
CA ASN A 411 29.28 -3.10 53.13
C ASN A 411 30.01 -3.78 51.96
N VAL A 412 29.87 -3.20 50.77
CA VAL A 412 30.85 -3.39 49.69
C VAL A 412 32.17 -2.84 50.21
N LYS A 413 33.08 -3.74 50.61
CA LYS A 413 34.48 -3.35 50.84
C LYS A 413 34.98 -2.68 49.55
N PRO A 414 35.64 -1.51 49.61
CA PRO A 414 36.43 -1.05 48.47
C PRO A 414 37.37 -2.18 48.06
N THR A 415 37.33 -2.59 46.80
CA THR A 415 38.25 -3.61 46.28
C THR A 415 39.65 -3.05 46.46
N SER A 416 40.42 -3.61 47.40
CA SER A 416 41.74 -3.10 47.75
C SER A 416 42.67 -3.36 46.57
N GLY A 417 42.87 -2.35 45.73
CA GLY A 417 43.89 -2.36 44.69
C GLY A 417 45.23 -2.72 45.33
N GLY A 418 45.76 -3.88 44.96
CA GLY A 418 46.89 -4.49 45.66
C GLY A 418 48.15 -3.66 45.47
N ALA A 419 48.55 -2.91 46.49
CA ALA A 419 49.90 -2.36 46.60
C ALA A 419 50.89 -3.48 46.95
N THR A 420 51.12 -4.40 46.00
CA THR A 420 52.21 -5.38 46.09
C THR A 420 53.52 -4.68 45.77
N SER A 421 54.34 -4.44 46.79
CA SER A 421 55.68 -3.89 46.65
C SER A 421 56.57 -4.78 45.77
N PRO A 422 57.24 -4.23 44.73
CA PRO A 422 58.44 -4.84 44.17
C PRO A 422 59.63 -4.69 45.16
N PRO A 423 60.64 -5.57 45.11
CA PRO A 423 61.82 -5.51 45.99
C PRO A 423 62.88 -4.48 45.52
N ASP A 424 63.81 -4.15 46.43
CA ASP A 424 65.02 -3.36 46.15
C ASP A 424 65.93 -4.02 45.09
N GLY A 425 66.59 -3.24 44.22
CA GLY A 425 67.47 -3.83 43.19
C GLY A 425 68.15 -2.93 42.15
N SER A 426 69.00 -1.98 42.57
CA SER A 426 70.19 -1.49 41.84
C SER A 426 70.10 -0.74 40.48
N SER A 427 70.77 0.42 40.45
CA SER A 427 71.60 0.99 39.35
C SER A 427 71.04 1.31 37.94
N GLY A 428 70.97 2.61 37.64
CA GLY A 428 71.65 3.19 36.46
C GLY A 428 70.78 3.78 35.33
N GLY A 429 70.95 5.07 35.03
CA GLY A 429 70.45 5.70 33.78
C GLY A 429 69.85 7.11 33.95
N LEU A 430 70.62 8.14 33.60
CA LEU A 430 70.19 9.54 33.39
C LEU A 430 69.90 9.77 31.87
N PRO A 431 69.34 10.93 31.43
CA PRO A 431 68.49 11.93 32.08
C PRO A 431 67.33 12.46 31.16
N CYS A 432 66.79 13.65 31.49
CA CYS A 432 65.94 14.55 30.68
C CYS A 432 64.43 14.24 30.59
N GLY A 433 63.52 15.13 31.02
CA GLY A 433 63.76 16.36 31.80
C GLY A 433 62.52 17.25 31.99
N THR A 434 62.44 17.89 33.16
CA THR A 434 61.86 19.24 33.46
C THR A 434 60.51 19.68 32.85
N ARG A 435 59.54 20.25 33.60
CA ARG A 435 59.63 20.79 34.97
C ARG A 435 58.27 20.98 35.69
N GLU A 436 58.36 20.83 37.01
CA GLU A 436 57.69 21.49 38.16
C GLU A 436 56.72 22.68 37.87
N GLY A 437 55.68 22.92 38.68
CA GLY A 437 55.19 22.18 39.87
C GLY A 437 54.51 23.06 40.94
N THR A 438 53.88 22.41 41.95
CA THR A 438 53.39 22.99 43.25
C THR A 438 52.25 24.05 43.10
N ILE A 439 51.41 24.49 44.06
CA ILE A 439 51.14 24.34 45.52
C ILE A 439 49.58 24.38 45.68
N GLY A 440 48.86 23.84 46.67
CA GLY A 440 49.19 22.98 47.83
C GLY A 440 48.43 23.37 49.12
N ILE A 441 47.34 22.65 49.45
CA ILE A 441 46.59 22.64 50.74
C ILE A 441 45.89 23.96 51.19
N THR A 442 44.55 23.97 51.26
CA THR A 442 43.74 24.31 52.46
C THR A 442 42.23 24.22 52.18
N VAL A 443 41.44 23.81 53.17
CA VAL A 443 39.96 23.78 53.14
C VAL A 443 39.44 24.41 54.43
N GLY A 444 38.62 25.46 54.33
CA GLY A 444 38.01 26.11 55.48
C GLY A 444 37.08 27.26 55.08
N ALA A 445 35.79 27.14 55.42
CA ALA A 445 34.69 28.03 55.00
C ALA A 445 34.47 28.09 53.46
N VAL A 446 33.30 28.47 52.92
CA VAL A 446 32.10 29.09 53.52
C VAL A 446 30.85 28.27 53.21
N ILE A 447 30.12 27.85 54.26
CA ILE A 447 28.71 27.44 54.12
C ILE A 447 27.88 28.73 54.06
N GLY A 448 27.37 29.07 52.87
CA GLY A 448 26.54 30.26 52.67
C GLY A 448 26.15 30.55 51.22
N SER A 449 27.03 30.26 50.26
CA SER A 449 26.88 30.70 48.87
C SER A 449 25.78 30.00 48.06
N VAL A 450 25.34 28.80 48.46
CA VAL A 450 24.43 27.95 47.67
C VAL A 450 22.98 28.46 47.70
N ALA A 451 22.53 29.02 48.81
CA ALA A 451 21.15 29.54 48.94
C ALA A 451 20.91 30.80 48.06
N ALA A 452 21.92 31.65 47.92
CA ALA A 452 21.82 32.90 47.14
C ALA A 452 21.64 32.64 45.64
N LEU A 453 22.36 31.65 45.08
CA LEU A 453 22.33 31.34 43.65
C LEU A 453 20.99 30.77 43.18
N ALA A 454 20.31 29.99 44.03
CA ALA A 454 18.97 29.46 43.71
C ALA A 454 17.92 30.58 43.57
N VAL A 455 17.91 31.55 44.50
CA VAL A 455 16.97 32.68 44.48
C VAL A 455 17.28 33.63 43.31
N ALA A 456 18.56 33.90 43.05
CA ALA A 456 18.98 34.69 41.89
C ALA A 456 18.53 34.06 40.55
N GLY A 457 18.72 32.73 40.39
CA GLY A 457 18.30 32.01 39.19
C GLY A 457 16.79 32.09 38.92
N ILE A 458 15.96 32.00 39.96
CA ILE A 458 14.49 32.12 39.83
C ILE A 458 14.09 33.54 39.42
N LEU A 459 14.68 34.58 40.01
CA LEU A 459 14.42 35.98 39.65
C LEU A 459 14.89 36.33 38.23
N VAL A 460 16.06 35.82 37.80
CA VAL A 460 16.54 35.94 36.42
C VAL A 460 15.61 35.22 35.44
N TRP A 461 15.12 34.02 35.77
CA TRP A 461 14.17 33.31 34.92
C TRP A 461 12.84 34.06 34.78
N TRP A 462 12.30 34.61 35.87
CA TRP A 462 11.04 35.36 35.87
C TRP A 462 11.15 36.68 35.09
N THR A 463 12.24 37.42 35.27
CA THR A 463 12.49 38.68 34.53
C THR A 463 12.77 38.43 33.04
N CYS A 464 13.57 37.41 32.69
CA CYS A 464 13.75 36.99 31.29
C CYS A 464 12.44 36.53 30.65
N ARG A 465 11.59 35.76 31.35
CA ARG A 465 10.27 35.34 30.86
C ARG A 465 9.31 36.52 30.64
N LYS A 466 9.46 37.61 31.39
CA LYS A 466 8.70 38.86 31.19
C LYS A 466 9.26 39.72 30.04
N LYS A 467 10.59 39.82 29.88
CA LYS A 467 11.24 40.63 28.82
C LYS A 467 11.16 39.99 27.42
N ARG A 468 11.09 38.65 27.33
CA ARG A 468 10.94 37.91 26.05
C ARG A 468 9.57 38.10 25.36
N ARG A 469 8.67 38.90 25.94
CA ARG A 469 7.36 39.25 25.37
C ARG A 469 7.31 40.65 24.73
N ASN A 470 8.40 41.43 24.79
CA ASN A 470 8.39 42.85 24.39
C ASN A 470 9.63 43.32 23.59
N THR A 471 10.45 42.41 23.05
CA THR A 471 11.62 42.77 22.23
C THR A 471 11.87 41.74 21.12
N LYS A 472 11.31 42.01 19.93
CA LYS A 472 11.65 41.40 18.63
C LYS A 472 11.29 42.35 17.47
N GLY A 473 11.79 43.57 17.55
CA GLY A 473 12.03 44.46 16.41
C GLY A 473 13.51 44.87 16.46
N THR A 474 14.10 45.21 15.31
CA THR A 474 15.57 45.40 15.08
C THR A 474 16.41 44.13 15.35
N GLU A 475 17.49 43.82 14.61
CA GLU A 475 18.11 44.49 13.45
C GLU A 475 18.82 43.46 12.54
N GLU A 476 19.36 43.89 11.39
CA GLU A 476 19.99 43.05 10.36
C GLU A 476 21.52 43.30 10.20
N VAL A 477 22.12 42.59 9.23
CA VAL A 477 23.35 42.92 8.46
C VAL A 477 24.71 42.47 9.02
N ALA A 478 25.23 41.38 8.44
CA ALA A 478 26.57 41.20 7.83
C ALA A 478 26.80 39.68 7.58
N MET A 479 27.38 39.17 6.48
CA MET A 479 27.89 39.73 5.21
C MET A 479 27.93 38.54 4.19
N SER A 480 28.19 38.63 2.87
CA SER A 480 28.64 39.72 1.99
C SER A 480 28.13 39.51 0.54
N ARG A 481 28.81 40.08 -0.46
CA ARG A 481 28.38 40.21 -1.88
C ARG A 481 29.00 39.21 -2.85
N ARG A 482 28.28 38.92 -3.95
CA ARG A 482 28.68 39.20 -5.35
C ARG A 482 27.45 39.70 -6.13
N THR A 483 27.65 40.37 -7.27
CA THR A 483 26.75 41.47 -7.74
C THR A 483 26.37 41.41 -9.23
N PHE A 484 25.50 42.36 -9.63
CA PHE A 484 25.00 42.73 -10.97
C PHE A 484 23.76 41.98 -11.48
N GLY A 485 22.66 42.65 -11.86
CA GLY A 485 22.35 44.08 -11.70
C GLY A 485 21.05 44.57 -12.36
N ASN A 486 20.49 45.65 -11.79
CA ASN A 486 19.77 46.81 -12.40
C ASN A 486 18.69 46.66 -13.52
N SER A 487 17.63 47.50 -13.56
CA SER A 487 17.14 48.54 -12.62
C SER A 487 15.75 49.13 -13.00
N ASP A 488 15.29 50.07 -12.15
CA ASP A 488 14.40 51.24 -12.43
C ASP A 488 12.85 51.04 -12.45
N ASP A 489 12.01 51.96 -11.94
CA ASP A 489 12.17 53.07 -10.95
C ASP A 489 10.76 53.51 -10.42
N GLU A 490 10.72 54.37 -9.40
CA GLU A 490 9.57 55.20 -8.91
C GLU A 490 8.31 54.50 -8.32
N ARG A 491 7.47 55.14 -7.49
CA ARG A 491 7.64 56.19 -6.45
C ARG A 491 6.42 56.14 -5.48
N ARG A 492 6.60 56.66 -4.26
CA ARG A 492 5.64 56.73 -3.13
C ARG A 492 4.19 57.14 -3.50
N GLU A 493 3.20 56.52 -2.83
CA GLU A 493 2.46 57.18 -1.73
C GLU A 493 1.74 56.17 -0.80
N SER A 494 0.99 56.61 0.22
CA SER A 494 0.50 55.73 1.31
C SER A 494 -0.89 56.10 1.84
N THR A 495 -1.79 55.13 1.92
CA THR A 495 -3.04 55.19 2.72
C THR A 495 -3.41 53.79 3.25
N ASN A 496 -4.13 53.74 4.39
CA ASN A 496 -4.42 52.49 5.12
C ASN A 496 -5.60 51.72 4.52
N ILE A 497 -5.46 50.41 4.27
CA ILE A 497 -6.58 49.49 4.00
C ILE A 497 -6.42 48.18 4.81
N VAL A 498 -7.58 47.63 5.21
CA VAL A 498 -7.80 46.39 5.95
C VAL A 498 -7.13 45.16 5.29
N VAL A 499 -6.63 44.23 6.11
CA VAL A 499 -6.04 42.96 5.63
C VAL A 499 -7.14 41.97 5.21
N GLU A 500 -7.33 41.80 3.90
CA GLU A 500 -8.09 40.66 3.33
C GLU A 500 -7.33 39.34 3.48
N LEU A 501 -8.06 38.22 3.56
CA LEU A 501 -7.47 36.88 3.37
C LEU A 501 -7.21 36.58 1.87
N PRO A 502 -6.28 35.67 1.53
CA PRO A 502 -5.93 35.38 0.15
C PRO A 502 -7.11 34.87 -0.68
N LYS A 503 -7.42 35.57 -1.78
CA LYS A 503 -8.42 35.15 -2.77
C LYS A 503 -7.90 33.90 -3.52
N PRO A 504 -8.73 32.85 -3.72
CA PRO A 504 -8.31 31.64 -4.41
C PRO A 504 -8.10 31.91 -5.91
N PHE A 505 -7.09 31.26 -6.50
CA PHE A 505 -6.87 31.30 -7.95
C PHE A 505 -8.08 30.76 -8.72
N GLN A 506 -8.44 31.44 -9.79
CA GLN A 506 -9.70 31.26 -10.52
C GLN A 506 -9.73 29.96 -11.35
N SER A 507 -10.29 28.89 -10.78
CA SER A 507 -10.64 27.69 -11.56
C SER A 507 -11.96 27.89 -12.30
N HIS A 508 -11.95 27.63 -13.62
CA HIS A 508 -13.14 27.69 -14.45
C HIS A 508 -14.09 26.53 -14.13
N TYR A 509 -15.03 26.76 -13.23
CA TYR A 509 -16.27 25.99 -13.13
C TYR A 509 -17.39 26.79 -13.77
N MET A 510 -18.13 26.19 -14.71
CA MET A 510 -19.19 26.88 -15.43
C MET A 510 -20.34 27.27 -14.49
N ALA A 511 -20.85 28.50 -14.67
CA ALA A 511 -22.12 28.89 -14.07
C ALA A 511 -23.27 28.11 -14.73
N LEU A 512 -24.25 27.70 -13.92
CA LEU A 512 -25.50 27.12 -14.42
C LEU A 512 -26.40 28.25 -14.94
N ASP A 513 -26.33 28.57 -16.23
CA ASP A 513 -27.28 29.49 -16.85
C ASP A 513 -28.62 28.80 -17.14
N GLY A 514 -29.71 29.43 -16.70
CA GLY A 514 -31.07 28.89 -16.68
C GLY A 514 -31.83 29.04 -18.00
N ARG A 515 -31.17 28.94 -19.17
CA ARG A 515 -31.79 29.18 -20.49
C ARG A 515 -31.43 28.16 -21.57
N ALA A 516 -31.92 26.92 -21.40
CA ALA A 516 -31.99 25.92 -22.47
C ALA A 516 -33.27 25.04 -22.38
N ARG A 517 -34.41 25.62 -21.99
CA ARG A 517 -35.72 24.93 -22.04
C ARG A 517 -36.32 25.13 -23.44
N SER A 518 -36.83 24.04 -24.04
CA SER A 518 -37.47 23.98 -25.37
C SER A 518 -36.57 23.93 -26.62
N GLN A 519 -35.82 22.83 -26.80
CA GLN A 519 -35.71 22.09 -28.07
C GLN A 519 -35.15 20.67 -27.81
N VAL A 520 -35.43 19.72 -28.71
CA VAL A 520 -35.31 18.24 -28.51
C VAL A 520 -36.38 17.65 -27.57
N MET A 521 -37.61 17.61 -28.08
CA MET A 521 -38.72 16.76 -27.61
C MET A 521 -39.39 16.10 -28.84
N ALA A 522 -38.56 15.46 -29.65
CA ALA A 522 -38.90 14.61 -30.79
C ALA A 522 -37.74 13.59 -30.96
N ASP A 523 -38.03 12.43 -31.55
CA ASP A 523 -37.07 11.34 -31.83
C ASP A 523 -36.43 10.63 -30.62
N ALA A 524 -37.26 10.31 -29.62
CA ALA A 524 -37.04 9.18 -28.71
C ALA A 524 -38.38 8.49 -28.39
N GLY A 525 -38.82 7.59 -29.28
CA GLY A 525 -40.04 6.79 -29.05
C GLY A 525 -39.87 5.82 -27.87
N PRO A 526 -40.94 5.50 -27.13
CA PRO A 526 -40.86 4.57 -25.99
C PRO A 526 -40.56 3.15 -26.48
N LEU A 527 -39.34 2.68 -26.22
CA LEU A 527 -38.95 1.28 -26.43
C LEU A 527 -39.82 0.35 -25.56
N SER A 528 -40.19 -0.81 -26.12
CA SER A 528 -41.18 -1.70 -25.51
C SER A 528 -40.72 -2.32 -24.19
N ASN A 529 -41.69 -2.67 -23.33
CA ASN A 529 -41.47 -3.31 -22.02
C ASN A 529 -40.79 -4.69 -22.08
N GLU A 530 -40.55 -5.23 -23.27
CA GLU A 530 -40.08 -6.60 -23.51
C GLU A 530 -38.60 -6.80 -23.14
N GLN A 531 -37.79 -5.73 -23.13
CA GLN A 531 -36.36 -5.82 -22.75
C GLN A 531 -36.13 -5.96 -21.22
N ILE A 532 -37.18 -5.87 -20.39
CA ILE A 532 -37.06 -5.84 -18.93
C ILE A 532 -37.10 -7.26 -18.31
N SER A 533 -37.56 -8.30 -19.02
CA SER A 533 -37.77 -9.64 -18.47
C SER A 533 -36.66 -10.67 -18.74
N GLU A 534 -35.50 -10.30 -19.27
CA GLU A 534 -34.47 -11.28 -19.70
C GLU A 534 -33.75 -12.00 -18.53
N TYR A 535 -34.12 -11.80 -17.25
CA TYR A 535 -33.46 -12.46 -16.11
C TYR A 535 -34.42 -13.06 -15.06
N THR A 536 -35.14 -14.12 -15.44
CA THR A 536 -35.99 -14.95 -14.53
C THR A 536 -35.18 -15.54 -13.35
N SER A 537 -35.82 -15.76 -12.20
CA SER A 537 -35.19 -16.33 -10.99
C SER A 537 -34.63 -17.75 -11.22
N LEU A 538 -33.62 -18.13 -10.43
CA LEU A 538 -33.27 -19.56 -10.26
C LEU A 538 -34.47 -20.30 -9.65
N ASP A 539 -34.74 -21.51 -10.15
CA ASP A 539 -35.76 -22.39 -9.60
C ASP A 539 -35.34 -22.88 -8.20
N PRO A 540 -36.15 -22.68 -7.14
CA PRO A 540 -35.81 -23.08 -5.77
C PRO A 540 -35.63 -24.60 -5.59
N PHE A 541 -36.13 -25.45 -6.50
CA PHE A 541 -36.01 -26.90 -6.40
C PHE A 541 -34.73 -27.47 -7.04
N THR A 542 -34.16 -26.81 -8.07
CA THR A 542 -32.94 -27.28 -8.75
C THR A 542 -31.69 -26.55 -8.24
N ARG A 543 -31.18 -26.99 -7.09
CA ARG A 543 -30.00 -26.41 -6.38
C ARG A 543 -28.64 -26.63 -7.08
N THR A 544 -28.53 -26.30 -8.36
CA THR A 544 -27.26 -26.29 -9.11
C THR A 544 -27.07 -24.95 -9.82
N CYS A 545 -26.34 -24.02 -9.18
CA CYS A 545 -25.75 -22.89 -9.92
C CYS A 545 -24.61 -23.35 -10.84
N GLU A 546 -24.12 -24.58 -10.66
CA GLU A 546 -22.94 -25.12 -11.32
C GLU A 546 -23.17 -25.31 -12.82
N ILE A 547 -22.40 -24.58 -13.62
CA ILE A 547 -22.44 -24.59 -15.08
C ILE A 547 -21.16 -25.25 -15.61
N PRO A 548 -21.22 -26.11 -16.65
CA PRO A 548 -20.02 -26.66 -17.28
C PRO A 548 -19.07 -25.57 -17.79
N ARG A 549 -17.77 -25.72 -17.56
CA ARG A 549 -16.76 -24.69 -17.84
C ARG A 549 -16.70 -24.31 -19.32
N GLU A 550 -16.94 -25.27 -20.19
CA GLU A 550 -17.02 -25.15 -21.65
C GLU A 550 -18.15 -24.22 -22.13
N HIS A 551 -19.24 -24.08 -21.37
CA HIS A 551 -20.31 -23.13 -21.68
C HIS A 551 -19.95 -21.67 -21.36
N VAL A 552 -18.77 -21.37 -20.79
CA VAL A 552 -18.39 -20.02 -20.34
C VAL A 552 -17.24 -19.45 -21.17
N THR A 553 -17.57 -18.62 -22.17
CA THR A 553 -16.60 -17.94 -23.03
C THR A 553 -16.24 -16.56 -22.47
N ILE A 554 -15.09 -16.45 -21.80
CA ILE A 554 -14.52 -15.18 -21.33
C ILE A 554 -14.09 -14.35 -22.54
N LYS A 555 -14.39 -13.04 -22.55
CA LYS A 555 -14.08 -12.12 -23.67
C LYS A 555 -13.04 -11.06 -23.32
N GLN A 556 -13.23 -10.33 -22.22
CA GLN A 556 -12.41 -9.16 -21.87
C GLN A 556 -12.43 -8.91 -20.36
N ILE A 557 -11.28 -8.60 -19.75
CA ILE A 557 -11.23 -8.10 -18.37
C ILE A 557 -11.78 -6.67 -18.33
N VAL A 558 -12.82 -6.44 -17.52
CA VAL A 558 -13.49 -5.14 -17.35
C VAL A 558 -13.23 -4.49 -15.99
N GLY A 559 -12.71 -5.27 -15.03
CA GLY A 559 -12.27 -4.77 -13.72
C GLY A 559 -11.17 -5.64 -13.14
N LYS A 560 -10.23 -5.02 -12.42
CA LYS A 560 -9.15 -5.70 -11.69
C LYS A 560 -9.13 -5.15 -10.26
N GLY A 561 -9.65 -5.95 -9.33
CA GLY A 561 -9.55 -5.67 -7.90
C GLY A 561 -8.15 -5.98 -7.37
N ALA A 562 -7.96 -5.87 -6.06
CA ALA A 562 -6.68 -6.16 -5.42
C ALA A 562 -6.22 -7.62 -5.56
N PHE A 563 -7.18 -8.56 -5.67
CA PHE A 563 -6.95 -10.01 -5.68
C PHE A 563 -7.82 -10.78 -6.69
N SER A 564 -8.91 -10.16 -7.15
CA SER A 564 -9.92 -10.70 -8.05
C SER A 564 -9.92 -9.98 -9.41
N LEU A 565 -10.36 -10.68 -10.44
CA LEU A 565 -10.61 -10.16 -11.79
C LEU A 565 -12.11 -10.24 -12.08
N VAL A 566 -12.64 -9.22 -12.77
CA VAL A 566 -14.01 -9.24 -13.31
C VAL A 566 -13.91 -9.15 -14.83
N ALA A 567 -14.48 -10.14 -15.51
CA ALA A 567 -14.46 -10.24 -16.96
C ALA A 567 -15.86 -10.21 -17.58
N LYS A 568 -16.01 -9.54 -18.71
CA LYS A 568 -17.16 -9.67 -19.61
C LYS A 568 -17.04 -11.02 -20.33
N ALA A 569 -18.12 -11.80 -20.30
CA ALA A 569 -18.18 -13.14 -20.90
C ALA A 569 -19.55 -13.41 -21.52
N THR A 570 -19.66 -14.49 -22.30
CA THR A 570 -20.95 -15.08 -22.66
C THR A 570 -21.08 -16.48 -22.11
N ALA A 571 -22.26 -16.79 -21.56
CA ALA A 571 -22.63 -18.11 -21.06
C ALA A 571 -23.68 -18.76 -21.97
N ASP A 572 -23.43 -20.00 -22.35
CA ASP A 572 -24.36 -20.91 -23.03
C ASP A 572 -25.21 -21.70 -22.01
N ASN A 573 -26.40 -22.14 -22.42
CA ASN A 573 -27.28 -23.04 -21.66
C ASN A 573 -27.65 -22.59 -20.22
N LEU A 574 -27.42 -21.31 -19.89
CA LEU A 574 -27.63 -20.76 -18.55
C LEU A 574 -29.13 -20.79 -18.20
N GLN A 575 -29.46 -21.45 -17.08
CA GLN A 575 -30.84 -21.70 -16.65
C GLN A 575 -31.70 -22.42 -17.71
N GLY A 576 -31.10 -23.34 -18.48
CA GLY A 576 -31.79 -24.13 -19.51
C GLY A 576 -32.13 -23.37 -20.79
N ARG A 577 -31.63 -22.14 -20.96
CA ARG A 577 -31.89 -21.30 -22.13
C ARG A 577 -30.85 -21.54 -23.22
N THR A 578 -31.31 -21.88 -24.43
CA THR A 578 -30.47 -22.12 -25.62
C THR A 578 -29.78 -20.86 -26.19
N LYS A 579 -30.04 -19.67 -25.64
CA LYS A 579 -29.52 -18.39 -26.12
C LYS A 579 -28.28 -17.94 -25.33
N LYS A 580 -27.21 -17.59 -26.04
CA LYS A 580 -25.99 -16.98 -25.45
C LYS A 580 -26.35 -15.73 -24.65
N THR A 581 -26.12 -15.80 -23.33
CA THR A 581 -26.41 -14.72 -22.38
C THR A 581 -25.13 -13.95 -22.05
N LEU A 582 -25.20 -12.61 -22.04
CA LEU A 582 -24.07 -11.75 -21.66
C LEU A 582 -23.99 -11.64 -20.13
N VAL A 583 -22.81 -11.92 -19.56
CA VAL A 583 -22.60 -12.00 -18.10
C VAL A 583 -21.29 -11.31 -17.70
N ALA A 584 -21.21 -10.87 -16.44
CA ALA A 584 -19.93 -10.62 -15.78
C ALA A 584 -19.47 -11.90 -15.06
N VAL A 585 -18.16 -12.11 -15.00
CA VAL A 585 -17.55 -13.26 -14.34
C VAL A 585 -16.50 -12.76 -13.36
N LYS A 586 -16.75 -12.95 -12.05
CA LYS A 586 -15.76 -12.72 -11.00
C LYS A 586 -14.93 -13.99 -10.86
N MET A 587 -13.60 -13.84 -10.91
CA MET A 587 -12.63 -14.94 -10.79
C MET A 587 -11.43 -14.46 -9.97
N LEU A 588 -10.57 -15.38 -9.54
CA LEU A 588 -9.32 -15.04 -8.87
C LEU A 588 -8.29 -14.52 -9.88
N SER A 589 -7.34 -13.71 -9.41
CA SER A 589 -6.10 -13.47 -10.16
C SER A 589 -5.16 -14.68 -10.03
N GLU A 590 -4.27 -14.87 -11.00
CA GLU A 590 -3.26 -15.96 -11.03
C GLU A 590 -2.32 -15.99 -9.81
N ASN A 591 -2.30 -14.90 -9.02
CA ASN A 591 -1.47 -14.74 -7.83
C ASN A 591 -2.25 -14.85 -6.51
N ALA A 592 -3.55 -15.17 -6.56
CA ALA A 592 -4.42 -15.14 -5.39
C ALA A 592 -4.05 -16.20 -4.33
N SER A 593 -4.19 -15.85 -3.06
CA SER A 593 -3.98 -16.80 -1.96
C SER A 593 -5.20 -17.69 -1.72
N GLU A 594 -5.00 -18.84 -1.06
CA GLU A 594 -6.10 -19.69 -0.56
C GLU A 594 -7.06 -18.94 0.37
N SER A 595 -6.60 -17.87 1.03
CA SER A 595 -7.50 -17.01 1.82
C SER A 595 -8.44 -16.17 0.94
N GLU A 596 -7.99 -15.73 -0.23
CA GLU A 596 -8.82 -15.03 -1.21
C GLU A 596 -9.75 -16.00 -1.95
N LYS A 597 -9.31 -17.22 -2.26
CA LYS A 597 -10.16 -18.30 -2.76
C LYS A 597 -11.30 -18.62 -1.78
N LYS A 598 -11.00 -18.71 -0.48
CA LYS A 598 -12.01 -18.85 0.56
C LYS A 598 -12.95 -17.65 0.67
N ASN A 599 -12.46 -16.43 0.48
CA ASN A 599 -13.32 -15.24 0.46
C ASN A 599 -14.30 -15.25 -0.73
N LEU A 600 -13.83 -15.56 -1.95
CA LEU A 600 -14.68 -15.63 -3.15
C LEU A 600 -15.73 -16.76 -3.06
N LEU A 601 -15.36 -17.91 -2.46
CA LEU A 601 -16.32 -18.96 -2.11
C LEU A 601 -17.35 -18.48 -1.06
N SER A 602 -16.93 -17.72 -0.06
CA SER A 602 -17.84 -17.17 0.97
C SER A 602 -18.83 -16.16 0.36
N GLU A 603 -18.38 -15.34 -0.57
CA GLU A 603 -19.22 -14.45 -1.38
C GLU A 603 -20.23 -15.24 -2.24
N LEU A 604 -19.80 -16.32 -2.91
CA LEU A 604 -20.70 -17.20 -3.66
C LEU A 604 -21.78 -17.85 -2.77
N GLU A 605 -21.42 -18.39 -1.59
CA GLU A 605 -22.40 -18.98 -0.67
C GLU A 605 -23.39 -17.96 -0.11
N LEU A 606 -22.96 -16.71 0.11
CA LEU A 606 -23.85 -15.61 0.50
C LEU A 606 -24.78 -15.23 -0.66
N MET A 607 -24.26 -15.09 -1.89
CA MET A 607 -25.07 -14.76 -3.07
C MET A 607 -26.13 -15.83 -3.41
N LYS A 608 -25.89 -17.10 -3.07
CA LYS A 608 -26.89 -18.20 -3.19
C LYS A 608 -28.08 -18.04 -2.24
N GLN A 609 -27.93 -17.31 -1.13
CA GLN A 609 -28.99 -17.11 -0.13
C GLN A 609 -29.86 -15.88 -0.42
N LEU A 610 -29.39 -14.97 -1.28
CA LEU A 610 -30.12 -13.76 -1.64
C LEU A 610 -31.31 -14.09 -2.55
N LYS A 611 -32.51 -13.68 -2.13
CA LYS A 611 -33.66 -13.57 -3.05
C LYS A 611 -33.39 -12.46 -4.09
N PRO A 612 -33.95 -12.56 -5.31
CA PRO A 612 -33.80 -11.52 -6.32
C PRO A 612 -34.32 -10.16 -5.86
N HIS A 613 -33.52 -9.10 -6.06
CA HIS A 613 -33.88 -7.72 -5.74
C HIS A 613 -33.41 -6.79 -6.89
N PRO A 614 -34.20 -5.81 -7.35
CA PRO A 614 -33.84 -5.01 -8.53
C PRO A 614 -32.52 -4.27 -8.38
N TYR A 615 -32.23 -3.75 -7.19
CA TYR A 615 -31.05 -2.92 -6.89
C TYR A 615 -29.92 -3.66 -6.17
N VAL A 616 -29.89 -5.00 -6.24
CA VAL A 616 -28.75 -5.83 -5.81
C VAL A 616 -28.28 -6.67 -7.00
N ILE A 617 -26.98 -6.95 -7.07
CA ILE A 617 -26.39 -7.74 -8.15
C ILE A 617 -26.82 -9.21 -8.06
N LYS A 618 -27.32 -9.76 -9.16
CA LYS A 618 -27.92 -11.09 -9.22
C LYS A 618 -26.89 -12.16 -9.61
N LEU A 619 -26.86 -13.24 -8.83
CA LEU A 619 -26.17 -14.49 -9.21
C LEU A 619 -26.90 -15.16 -10.37
N LEU A 620 -26.16 -15.52 -11.42
CA LEU A 620 -26.67 -16.23 -12.59
C LEU A 620 -26.16 -17.68 -12.66
N GLY A 621 -24.95 -17.94 -12.14
CA GLY A 621 -24.35 -19.27 -12.10
C GLY A 621 -22.98 -19.29 -11.42
N CYS A 622 -22.36 -20.46 -11.38
CA CYS A 622 -21.05 -20.70 -10.77
C CYS A 622 -20.30 -21.79 -11.54
N VAL A 623 -18.96 -21.79 -11.46
CA VAL A 623 -18.10 -22.90 -11.88
C VAL A 623 -17.14 -23.13 -10.72
N THR A 624 -17.33 -24.24 -10.01
CA THR A 624 -16.60 -24.57 -8.77
C THR A 624 -15.94 -25.95 -8.81
N LYS A 625 -16.37 -26.84 -9.71
CA LYS A 625 -15.80 -28.19 -9.92
C LYS A 625 -14.51 -28.21 -10.76
N SER A 626 -14.14 -27.09 -11.39
CA SER A 626 -12.95 -26.97 -12.23
C SER A 626 -12.33 -25.58 -12.09
N GLU A 627 -11.03 -25.48 -12.30
CA GLU A 627 -10.30 -24.20 -12.28
C GLU A 627 -10.25 -23.56 -13.69
N PRO A 628 -10.16 -22.22 -13.78
CA PRO A 628 -10.27 -21.26 -12.68
C PRO A 628 -11.70 -21.16 -12.15
N LEU A 629 -11.87 -21.05 -10.83
CA LEU A 629 -13.17 -20.82 -10.20
C LEU A 629 -13.85 -19.54 -10.73
N LEU A 630 -15.09 -19.67 -11.20
CA LEU A 630 -15.89 -18.59 -11.79
C LEU A 630 -17.18 -18.35 -11.00
N VAL A 631 -17.51 -17.08 -10.72
CA VAL A 631 -18.82 -16.65 -10.22
C VAL A 631 -19.49 -15.80 -11.30
N LEU A 632 -20.60 -16.28 -11.87
CA LEU A 632 -21.31 -15.63 -12.97
C LEU A 632 -22.44 -14.76 -12.43
N ILE A 633 -22.38 -13.47 -12.73
CA ILE A 633 -23.32 -12.43 -12.27
C ILE A 633 -23.82 -11.61 -13.47
N GLU A 634 -24.91 -10.86 -13.30
CA GLU A 634 -25.44 -10.01 -14.37
C GLU A 634 -24.43 -8.95 -14.86
N TYR A 635 -24.43 -8.65 -16.16
CA TYR A 635 -23.46 -7.72 -16.75
C TYR A 635 -23.85 -6.25 -16.60
N VAL A 636 -22.85 -5.39 -16.35
CA VAL A 636 -23.00 -3.97 -15.98
C VAL A 636 -22.26 -3.08 -17.00
N PRO A 637 -22.78 -2.88 -18.24
CA PRO A 637 -22.07 -2.17 -19.32
C PRO A 637 -21.72 -0.69 -19.08
N PHE A 638 -22.16 -0.08 -17.97
CA PHE A 638 -21.81 1.30 -17.61
C PHE A 638 -20.54 1.41 -16.74
N GLY A 639 -20.00 0.28 -16.24
CA GLY A 639 -18.93 0.29 -15.24
C GLY A 639 -19.43 0.58 -13.83
N ASP A 640 -18.53 1.04 -12.96
CA ASP A 640 -18.82 1.44 -11.58
C ASP A 640 -19.35 2.90 -11.49
N LEU A 641 -19.91 3.25 -10.33
CA LEU A 641 -20.50 4.57 -10.12
C LEU A 641 -19.45 5.70 -10.10
N LEU A 642 -18.28 5.48 -9.52
CA LEU A 642 -17.26 6.53 -9.39
C LEU A 642 -16.70 6.88 -10.77
N GLY A 643 -16.47 5.88 -11.62
CA GLY A 643 -16.16 6.03 -13.03
C GLY A 643 -17.29 6.72 -13.82
N TYR A 644 -18.55 6.30 -13.65
CA TYR A 644 -19.72 6.90 -14.31
C TYR A 644 -19.87 8.39 -13.94
N LEU A 645 -19.86 8.73 -12.65
CA LEU A 645 -19.97 10.11 -12.16
C LEU A 645 -18.83 10.99 -12.68
N ARG A 646 -17.57 10.55 -12.54
CA ARG A 646 -16.43 11.39 -12.95
C ARG A 646 -16.39 11.64 -14.45
N LYS A 647 -16.69 10.63 -15.28
CA LYS A 647 -16.84 10.81 -16.74
C LYS A 647 -17.97 11.80 -17.08
N SER A 648 -19.06 11.80 -16.30
CA SER A 648 -20.18 12.74 -16.46
C SER A 648 -19.84 14.20 -16.15
N ARG A 649 -18.70 14.49 -15.49
CA ARG A 649 -18.19 15.86 -15.27
C ARG A 649 -17.53 16.50 -16.50
N GLY A 650 -17.27 15.74 -17.57
CA GLY A 650 -16.53 16.23 -18.75
C GLY A 650 -15.04 16.49 -18.53
N LEU A 651 -14.48 16.08 -17.37
CA LEU A 651 -13.03 16.14 -17.11
C LEU A 651 -12.31 14.98 -17.77
N SER A 652 -11.06 15.20 -18.22
CA SER A 652 -10.19 14.17 -18.79
C SER A 652 -9.63 13.21 -17.72
N ASP A 653 -10.51 12.38 -17.15
CA ASP A 653 -10.15 11.43 -16.09
C ASP A 653 -9.47 10.17 -16.66
N THR A 654 -8.23 9.91 -16.24
CA THR A 654 -7.45 8.72 -16.62
C THR A 654 -7.82 7.47 -15.80
N TYR A 655 -8.74 7.57 -14.84
CA TYR A 655 -9.09 6.50 -13.89
C TYR A 655 -9.68 5.24 -14.55
N TYR A 656 -10.23 5.30 -15.77
CA TYR A 656 -10.78 4.14 -16.48
C TYR A 656 -10.64 4.23 -18.00
N LYS A 657 -10.25 3.12 -18.63
CA LYS A 657 -10.39 2.91 -20.09
C LYS A 657 -11.89 2.75 -20.46
N ASP A 658 -12.22 2.77 -21.75
CA ASP A 658 -13.61 2.93 -22.24
C ASP A 658 -14.63 1.94 -21.62
N PRO A 659 -15.83 2.43 -21.22
CA PRO A 659 -16.98 1.59 -20.93
C PRO A 659 -17.70 1.20 -22.23
N ASP A 660 -18.47 0.11 -22.23
CA ASP A 660 -19.31 -0.29 -23.38
C ASP A 660 -20.29 0.83 -23.81
N ILE A 661 -20.82 1.57 -22.84
CA ILE A 661 -21.72 2.71 -23.06
C ILE A 661 -21.16 3.91 -22.30
N LYS A 662 -20.92 5.02 -23.01
CA LYS A 662 -20.45 6.28 -22.41
C LYS A 662 -21.60 6.94 -21.64
N PRO A 663 -21.36 7.49 -20.44
CA PRO A 663 -22.40 8.14 -19.66
C PRO A 663 -22.87 9.44 -20.32
N GLN A 664 -24.06 9.90 -19.95
CA GLN A 664 -24.53 11.23 -20.29
C GLN A 664 -23.61 12.29 -19.70
N THR A 665 -23.35 13.37 -20.45
CA THR A 665 -22.75 14.58 -19.91
C THR A 665 -23.80 15.36 -19.10
N ASN A 666 -23.38 16.00 -18.00
CA ASN A 666 -24.23 16.84 -17.15
C ASN A 666 -25.41 16.12 -16.47
N LEU A 667 -25.11 15.30 -15.45
CA LEU A 667 -26.14 14.66 -14.62
C LEU A 667 -26.97 15.67 -13.82
N THR A 668 -28.29 15.47 -13.82
CA THR A 668 -29.27 16.28 -13.08
C THR A 668 -29.40 15.87 -11.61
N SER A 669 -29.85 16.79 -10.76
CA SER A 669 -30.19 16.51 -9.34
C SER A 669 -31.17 15.35 -9.18
N GLN A 670 -32.15 15.23 -10.08
CA GLN A 670 -33.13 14.14 -10.09
C GLN A 670 -32.46 12.78 -10.32
N GLN A 671 -31.51 12.68 -11.27
CA GLN A 671 -30.72 11.46 -11.49
C GLN A 671 -29.86 11.10 -10.26
N LEU A 672 -29.20 12.08 -9.63
CA LEU A 672 -28.39 11.85 -8.44
C LEU A 672 -29.23 11.39 -7.22
N ILE A 673 -30.42 11.97 -7.01
CA ILE A 673 -31.37 11.52 -5.98
C ILE A 673 -31.89 10.11 -6.29
N LYS A 674 -32.20 9.81 -7.56
CA LYS A 674 -32.61 8.47 -8.00
C LYS A 674 -31.52 7.43 -7.71
N PHE A 675 -30.24 7.75 -7.96
CA PHE A 675 -29.13 6.85 -7.63
C PHE A 675 -29.05 6.59 -6.11
N ALA A 676 -29.10 7.66 -5.30
CA ALA A 676 -29.11 7.54 -3.85
C ALA A 676 -30.26 6.67 -3.34
N TRP A 677 -31.48 6.90 -3.83
CA TRP A 677 -32.68 6.14 -3.46
C TRP A 677 -32.57 4.64 -3.80
N GLN A 678 -32.14 4.30 -5.03
CA GLN A 678 -32.00 2.90 -5.47
C GLN A 678 -31.00 2.12 -4.59
N ILE A 679 -29.88 2.75 -4.23
CA ILE A 679 -28.88 2.14 -3.33
C ILE A 679 -29.45 1.98 -1.91
N ALA A 680 -30.21 2.96 -1.41
CA ALA A 680 -30.87 2.85 -0.10
C ALA A 680 -31.91 1.72 -0.06
N ASP A 681 -32.63 1.46 -1.16
CA ASP A 681 -33.57 0.35 -1.25
C ASP A 681 -32.86 -1.01 -1.31
N GLY A 682 -31.81 -1.14 -2.14
CA GLY A 682 -30.95 -2.33 -2.16
C GLY A 682 -30.31 -2.64 -0.81
N MET A 683 -29.81 -1.62 -0.11
CA MET A 683 -29.28 -1.76 1.26
C MET A 683 -30.37 -1.97 2.32
N SER A 684 -31.58 -1.45 2.13
CA SER A 684 -32.71 -1.75 3.01
C SER A 684 -33.07 -3.22 2.95
N TYR A 685 -33.13 -3.81 1.75
CA TYR A 685 -33.31 -5.24 1.55
C TYR A 685 -32.17 -6.05 2.19
N LEU A 686 -30.91 -5.71 1.90
CA LEU A 686 -29.76 -6.44 2.49
C LEU A 686 -29.73 -6.35 4.02
N SER A 687 -30.11 -5.21 4.62
CA SER A 687 -30.21 -5.04 6.08
C SER A 687 -31.38 -5.78 6.75
N SER A 688 -32.29 -6.38 5.95
CA SER A 688 -33.34 -7.30 6.45
C SER A 688 -32.88 -8.76 6.50
N ILE A 689 -31.63 -9.02 6.11
CA ILE A 689 -30.93 -10.30 6.15
C ILE A 689 -29.72 -10.09 7.11
N PRO A 690 -29.21 -11.09 7.85
CA PRO A 690 -28.04 -10.94 8.72
C PRO A 690 -26.71 -10.76 7.95
N VAL A 691 -26.59 -9.68 7.17
CA VAL A 691 -25.46 -9.39 6.27
C VAL A 691 -25.02 -7.93 6.40
N ILE A 692 -23.70 -7.72 6.41
CA ILE A 692 -23.04 -6.39 6.39
C ILE A 692 -22.27 -6.28 5.07
N HIS A 693 -22.53 -5.24 4.26
CA HIS A 693 -22.17 -5.21 2.84
C HIS A 693 -20.77 -4.64 2.55
N ARG A 694 -20.36 -3.58 3.26
CA ARG A 694 -18.99 -3.01 3.28
C ARG A 694 -18.40 -2.32 2.02
N ASP A 695 -18.90 -2.54 0.80
CA ASP A 695 -18.52 -1.76 -0.41
C ASP A 695 -19.74 -1.43 -1.28
N LEU A 696 -19.73 -0.39 -2.13
CA LEU A 696 -20.91 0.07 -2.88
C LEU A 696 -20.57 0.72 -4.24
N SER A 697 -21.17 0.22 -5.33
CA SER A 697 -21.15 0.84 -6.66
C SER A 697 -22.52 0.75 -7.37
N ALA A 698 -22.68 1.38 -8.55
CA ALA A 698 -23.98 1.86 -9.02
C ALA A 698 -24.03 2.31 -10.50
N ARG A 699 -25.21 2.76 -10.96
CA ARG A 699 -25.68 2.81 -12.36
C ARG A 699 -26.95 3.67 -12.52
N GLU A 700 -27.45 3.86 -13.75
CA GLU A 700 -28.80 4.40 -14.01
C GLU A 700 -29.95 3.58 -13.39
N MET A 701 -29.72 2.27 -13.23
CA MET A 701 -30.30 1.44 -12.17
C MET A 701 -29.17 0.93 -11.29
N CYS A 702 -28.94 1.60 -10.17
CA CYS A 702 -27.90 1.25 -9.19
C CYS A 702 -28.08 -0.20 -8.71
N LYS A 703 -26.99 -0.96 -8.70
CA LYS A 703 -26.96 -2.35 -8.23
C LYS A 703 -25.83 -2.54 -7.25
N VAL A 704 -26.21 -2.73 -5.98
CA VAL A 704 -25.31 -3.05 -4.86
C VAL A 704 -24.57 -4.35 -5.17
N THR A 705 -23.23 -4.32 -5.08
CA THR A 705 -22.33 -5.38 -5.58
C THR A 705 -20.99 -5.38 -4.85
N ASP A 706 -20.29 -6.51 -4.92
CA ASP A 706 -19.04 -6.88 -4.22
C ASP A 706 -19.24 -7.24 -2.74
N PHE A 707 -19.68 -8.48 -2.51
CA PHE A 707 -19.84 -9.04 -1.17
C PHE A 707 -18.52 -9.65 -0.64
N GLY A 708 -17.36 -9.36 -1.25
CA GLY A 708 -16.07 -9.99 -0.93
C GLY A 708 -15.58 -9.75 0.51
N MET A 709 -16.22 -8.85 1.25
CA MET A 709 -15.99 -8.62 2.68
C MET A 709 -17.20 -8.96 3.57
N ALA A 710 -18.34 -9.37 3.01
CA ALA A 710 -19.58 -9.62 3.74
C ALA A 710 -19.51 -10.91 4.57
N ARG A 711 -20.27 -10.96 5.68
CA ARG A 711 -20.32 -12.07 6.64
C ARG A 711 -21.68 -12.17 7.32
N ASP A 712 -22.03 -13.40 7.70
CA ASP A 712 -23.19 -13.74 8.55
C ASP A 712 -23.03 -13.13 9.97
N VAL A 713 -24.16 -12.86 10.62
CA VAL A 713 -24.27 -12.18 11.92
C VAL A 713 -25.19 -12.98 12.84
N GLN A 714 -24.61 -13.80 13.72
CA GLN A 714 -25.35 -14.55 14.73
C GLN A 714 -24.85 -14.23 16.14
N GLU A 715 -25.80 -14.10 17.06
CA GLU A 715 -25.70 -14.14 18.53
C GLU A 715 -24.51 -13.41 19.20
N ASP A 716 -24.27 -12.15 18.80
CA ASP A 716 -23.99 -11.05 19.76
C ASP A 716 -24.00 -9.63 19.13
N ASN A 717 -24.54 -9.46 17.91
CA ASN A 717 -24.65 -8.18 17.16
C ASN A 717 -23.32 -7.41 16.89
N ILE A 718 -22.17 -7.92 17.32
CA ILE A 718 -20.88 -7.26 17.24
C ILE A 718 -19.88 -8.19 16.53
N TYR A 719 -19.64 -7.96 15.24
CA TYR A 719 -18.57 -8.66 14.53
C TYR A 719 -17.20 -8.10 14.95
N GLU A 720 -16.37 -8.92 15.59
CA GLU A 720 -14.97 -8.60 15.92
C GLU A 720 -13.96 -9.11 14.86
N ARG A 721 -12.94 -8.30 14.62
CA ARG A 721 -12.04 -8.42 13.46
C ARG A 721 -10.85 -9.37 13.74
N LYS A 722 -10.97 -10.63 13.32
CA LYS A 722 -9.91 -11.66 13.47
C LYS A 722 -8.73 -11.59 12.48
N THR A 723 -8.65 -10.63 11.55
CA THR A 723 -7.52 -10.54 10.58
C THR A 723 -7.06 -9.11 10.24
N ARG A 724 -5.77 -8.96 9.89
CA ARG A 724 -5.11 -7.68 9.52
C ARG A 724 -5.36 -7.25 8.05
N GLY A 725 -6.61 -7.30 7.58
CA GLY A 725 -6.97 -6.87 6.21
C GLY A 725 -6.82 -5.36 5.92
N ARG A 726 -6.72 -4.99 4.64
CA ARG A 726 -6.89 -3.60 4.17
C ARG A 726 -8.33 -3.15 4.41
N LEU A 727 -8.54 -1.86 4.64
CA LEU A 727 -9.84 -1.27 5.02
C LEU A 727 -9.98 0.13 4.39
N PRO A 728 -11.14 0.48 3.79
CA PRO A 728 -11.35 1.79 3.17
C PRO A 728 -11.58 2.88 4.24
N VAL A 729 -10.49 3.36 4.84
CA VAL A 729 -10.51 4.22 6.04
C VAL A 729 -11.46 5.42 5.93
N LYS A 730 -11.54 6.07 4.77
CA LYS A 730 -12.40 7.24 4.50
C LYS A 730 -13.91 6.94 4.49
N TRP A 731 -14.30 5.69 4.25
CA TRP A 731 -15.70 5.23 4.24
C TRP A 731 -16.08 4.52 5.55
N THR A 732 -15.09 4.09 6.33
CA THR A 732 -15.30 3.28 7.53
C THR A 732 -15.90 4.11 8.67
N ALA A 733 -16.88 3.54 9.37
CA ALA A 733 -17.48 4.13 10.57
C ALA A 733 -16.49 4.23 11.75
N ILE A 734 -16.69 5.21 12.64
CA ILE A 734 -15.74 5.47 13.75
C ILE A 734 -15.59 4.26 14.69
N GLU A 735 -16.67 3.54 15.01
CA GLU A 735 -16.62 2.32 15.84
C GLU A 735 -15.89 1.15 15.16
N ALA A 736 -15.94 1.11 13.83
CA ALA A 736 -15.27 0.13 12.98
C ALA A 736 -13.79 0.45 12.75
N LEU A 737 -13.39 1.72 12.88
CA LEU A 737 -12.00 2.18 12.89
C LEU A 737 -11.32 1.96 14.24
N LEU A 738 -11.98 2.35 15.34
CA LEU A 738 -11.39 2.35 16.68
C LEU A 738 -11.44 0.97 17.36
N TYR A 739 -12.58 0.30 17.28
CA TYR A 739 -12.84 -0.95 18.02
C TYR A 739 -12.97 -2.18 17.11
N GLY A 740 -12.91 -1.99 15.79
CA GLY A 740 -13.08 -3.06 14.82
C GLY A 740 -14.47 -3.69 14.82
N LYS A 741 -15.48 -3.02 15.39
CA LYS A 741 -16.86 -3.48 15.52
C LYS A 741 -17.68 -3.07 14.29
N TYR A 742 -18.45 -4.00 13.73
CA TYR A 742 -19.29 -3.75 12.54
C TYR A 742 -20.74 -4.15 12.78
N SER A 743 -21.65 -3.33 12.26
CA SER A 743 -23.10 -3.54 12.28
C SER A 743 -23.74 -2.95 11.02
N THR A 744 -25.05 -3.15 10.82
CA THR A 744 -25.83 -2.44 9.78
C THR A 744 -25.77 -0.91 9.94
N LYS A 745 -25.56 -0.40 11.15
CA LYS A 745 -25.34 1.03 11.43
C LYS A 745 -23.96 1.52 10.99
N SER A 746 -22.98 0.63 10.85
CA SER A 746 -21.67 0.93 10.27
C SER A 746 -21.78 1.10 8.75
N ASP A 747 -22.58 0.26 8.07
CA ASP A 747 -22.89 0.45 6.64
C ASP A 747 -23.69 1.76 6.39
N VAL A 748 -24.57 2.17 7.31
CA VAL A 748 -25.29 3.47 7.22
C VAL A 748 -24.33 4.66 7.22
N TRP A 749 -23.20 4.59 7.93
CA TRP A 749 -22.15 5.62 7.88
C TRP A 749 -21.45 5.62 6.52
N SER A 750 -21.05 4.45 6.01
CA SER A 750 -20.44 4.29 4.69
C SER A 750 -21.36 4.83 3.59
N TYR A 751 -22.66 4.58 3.69
CA TYR A 751 -23.68 5.13 2.81
C TYR A 751 -23.77 6.68 2.89
N GLY A 752 -23.60 7.27 4.07
CA GLY A 752 -23.46 8.73 4.21
C GLY A 752 -22.26 9.29 3.44
N ILE A 753 -21.12 8.58 3.44
CA ILE A 753 -19.95 8.94 2.64
C ILE A 753 -20.24 8.79 1.13
N LEU A 754 -20.93 7.72 0.73
CA LEU A 754 -21.36 7.51 -0.65
C LEU A 754 -22.33 8.61 -1.15
N LEU A 755 -23.23 9.12 -0.30
CA LEU A 755 -24.06 10.28 -0.63
C LEU A 755 -23.19 11.50 -0.96
N TYR A 756 -22.15 11.78 -0.17
CA TYR A 756 -21.21 12.86 -0.46
C TYR A 756 -20.51 12.64 -1.82
N GLU A 757 -20.14 11.41 -2.18
CA GLU A 757 -19.57 11.12 -3.50
C GLU A 757 -20.58 11.31 -4.63
N ILE A 758 -21.80 10.78 -4.51
CA ILE A 758 -22.89 10.95 -5.50
C ILE A 758 -23.11 12.44 -5.77
N PHE A 759 -23.35 13.23 -4.72
CA PHE A 759 -23.74 14.62 -4.87
C PHE A 759 -22.58 15.58 -5.12
N THR A 760 -21.32 15.19 -4.88
CA THR A 760 -20.17 15.90 -5.44
C THR A 760 -19.85 15.46 -6.89
N ILE A 761 -20.54 14.46 -7.43
CA ILE A 761 -20.30 13.85 -8.75
C ILE A 761 -18.94 13.13 -8.83
N GLY A 762 -18.62 12.33 -7.80
CA GLY A 762 -17.39 11.55 -7.69
C GLY A 762 -16.20 12.33 -7.11
N GLY A 763 -16.45 13.19 -6.12
CA GLY A 763 -15.42 13.91 -5.37
C GLY A 763 -14.84 13.06 -4.24
N SER A 764 -13.53 13.12 -4.01
CA SER A 764 -12.90 12.31 -2.94
C SER A 764 -13.37 12.78 -1.55
N PRO A 765 -13.93 11.88 -0.71
CA PRO A 765 -14.24 12.22 0.68
C PRO A 765 -12.94 12.52 1.45
N TYR A 766 -13.00 13.44 2.43
CA TYR A 766 -11.84 13.92 3.19
C TYR A 766 -10.67 14.32 2.26
N SER A 767 -10.96 15.15 1.25
CA SER A 767 -9.99 15.59 0.24
C SER A 767 -8.76 16.24 0.88
N ARG A 768 -7.57 15.94 0.36
CA ARG A 768 -6.25 16.41 0.87
C ARG A 768 -5.86 15.92 2.28
N MET A 769 -6.59 15.00 2.90
CA MET A 769 -6.25 14.41 4.20
C MET A 769 -5.62 13.00 4.07
N ASP A 770 -4.57 12.73 4.86
CA ASP A 770 -4.02 11.38 5.07
C ASP A 770 -5.02 10.54 5.90
N GLY A 771 -5.36 9.34 5.41
CA GLY A 771 -6.25 8.41 6.10
C GLY A 771 -5.82 8.11 7.54
N ARG A 772 -4.52 8.08 7.84
CA ARG A 772 -4.01 7.83 9.20
C ARG A 772 -4.39 8.92 10.21
N LYS A 773 -4.72 10.13 9.76
CA LYS A 773 -5.17 11.25 10.61
C LYS A 773 -6.69 11.32 10.77
N ILE A 774 -7.44 10.61 9.94
CA ILE A 774 -8.92 10.70 9.92
C ILE A 774 -9.52 10.11 11.20
N ALA A 775 -8.97 9.02 11.76
CA ALA A 775 -9.47 8.45 13.01
C ALA A 775 -9.47 9.48 14.16
N ASN A 776 -8.34 10.17 14.37
CA ASN A 776 -8.20 11.23 15.38
C ASN A 776 -9.18 12.40 15.12
N LEU A 777 -9.26 12.90 13.88
CA LEU A 777 -10.17 13.98 13.53
C LEU A 777 -11.64 13.60 13.77
N LEU A 778 -12.04 12.35 13.46
CA LEU A 778 -13.39 11.86 13.73
C LEU A 778 -13.68 11.79 15.23
N GLN A 779 -12.70 11.41 16.07
CA GLN A 779 -12.79 11.45 17.54
C GLN A 779 -12.86 12.87 18.10
N GLU A 780 -12.20 13.84 17.45
CA GLU A 780 -12.31 15.28 17.72
C GLU A 780 -13.66 15.88 17.24
N GLY A 781 -14.57 15.04 16.73
CA GLY A 781 -15.91 15.45 16.26
C GLY A 781 -15.94 16.04 14.84
N TYR A 782 -14.81 16.09 14.13
CA TYR A 782 -14.74 16.61 12.77
C TYR A 782 -15.61 15.80 11.81
N ARG A 783 -16.27 16.46 10.86
CA ARG A 783 -17.02 15.88 9.73
C ARG A 783 -16.79 16.69 8.46
N MET A 784 -17.06 16.11 7.29
CA MET A 784 -16.91 16.83 6.02
C MET A 784 -17.88 18.02 5.95
N PRO A 785 -17.42 19.22 5.58
CA PRO A 785 -18.28 20.39 5.44
C PRO A 785 -19.27 20.23 4.28
N LYS A 786 -20.38 20.99 4.31
CA LYS A 786 -21.38 21.00 3.24
C LYS A 786 -20.74 21.49 1.92
N PRO A 787 -20.82 20.73 0.81
CA PRO A 787 -20.47 21.25 -0.51
C PRO A 787 -21.40 22.42 -0.88
N GLN A 788 -20.86 23.48 -1.49
CA GLN A 788 -21.61 24.72 -1.73
C GLN A 788 -22.91 24.54 -2.55
N HIS A 789 -22.92 23.56 -3.45
CA HIS A 789 -24.04 23.24 -4.34
C HIS A 789 -25.01 22.17 -3.79
N VAL A 790 -24.86 21.76 -2.52
CA VAL A 790 -25.71 20.74 -1.88
C VAL A 790 -26.72 21.37 -0.94
N ASP A 791 -28.00 20.97 -1.11
CA ASP A 791 -29.12 21.39 -0.28
C ASP A 791 -28.97 20.99 1.19
N ASP A 792 -29.53 21.79 2.10
CA ASP A 792 -29.41 21.57 3.54
C ASP A 792 -30.17 20.33 4.02
N LYS A 793 -31.33 19.98 3.44
CA LYS A 793 -32.05 18.74 3.82
C LYS A 793 -31.23 17.51 3.45
N LEU A 794 -30.52 17.58 2.34
CA LEU A 794 -29.66 16.50 1.84
C LEU A 794 -28.37 16.35 2.67
N TYR A 795 -27.76 17.46 3.08
CA TYR A 795 -26.64 17.44 4.01
C TYR A 795 -27.05 17.03 5.44
N GLU A 796 -28.28 17.33 5.86
CA GLU A 796 -28.86 16.83 7.11
C GLU A 796 -28.96 15.29 7.10
N ILE A 797 -29.29 14.67 5.96
CA ILE A 797 -29.26 13.21 5.81
C ILE A 797 -27.83 12.66 5.96
N MET A 798 -26.83 13.26 5.29
CA MET A 798 -25.43 12.85 5.41
C MET A 798 -24.92 12.94 6.86
N THR A 799 -25.19 14.05 7.55
CA THR A 799 -24.75 14.26 8.94
C THR A 799 -25.52 13.39 9.95
N LYS A 800 -26.77 13.01 9.66
CA LYS A 800 -27.49 11.95 10.42
C LYS A 800 -26.85 10.57 10.25
N CYS A 801 -26.30 10.25 9.08
CA CYS A 801 -25.50 9.02 8.88
C CYS A 801 -24.17 9.03 9.64
N TRP A 802 -23.55 10.19 9.86
CA TRP A 802 -22.24 10.32 10.52
C TRP A 802 -22.30 10.62 12.03
N ARG A 803 -23.40 10.32 12.72
CA ARG A 803 -23.46 10.36 14.20
C ARG A 803 -22.49 9.34 14.79
N ASP A 804 -21.75 9.72 15.82
CA ASP A 804 -20.81 8.83 16.51
C ASP A 804 -21.52 7.58 17.05
N GLU A 805 -22.55 7.79 17.86
CA GLU A 805 -23.43 6.73 18.36
C GLU A 805 -24.17 6.01 17.22
N PRO A 806 -23.89 4.72 16.96
CA PRO A 806 -24.49 3.99 15.84
C PRO A 806 -26.02 3.92 15.90
N ASN A 807 -26.57 3.88 17.11
CA ASN A 807 -28.02 3.81 17.34
C ASN A 807 -28.76 5.09 16.93
N LEU A 808 -28.10 6.25 16.95
CA LEU A 808 -28.68 7.53 16.52
C LEU A 808 -28.71 7.71 14.99
N ARG A 809 -27.96 6.88 14.24
CA ARG A 809 -28.00 6.86 12.78
C ARG A 809 -29.35 6.29 12.31
N PRO A 810 -29.89 6.69 11.14
CA PRO A 810 -31.15 6.16 10.62
C PRO A 810 -31.07 4.64 10.29
N SER A 811 -32.20 4.04 9.90
CA SER A 811 -32.20 2.75 9.19
C SER A 811 -32.17 2.99 7.67
N PHE A 812 -31.71 2.00 6.90
CA PHE A 812 -31.79 2.07 5.43
C PHE A 812 -33.24 2.22 4.93
N GLU A 813 -34.20 1.62 5.62
CA GLU A 813 -35.63 1.83 5.37
C GLU A 813 -36.04 3.32 5.49
N LYS A 814 -35.63 4.00 6.57
CA LYS A 814 -35.91 5.43 6.77
C LYS A 814 -35.19 6.29 5.73
N LEU A 815 -33.95 5.95 5.36
CA LEU A 815 -33.20 6.63 4.29
C LEU A 815 -33.89 6.49 2.93
N ARG A 816 -34.26 5.26 2.56
CA ARG A 816 -35.00 4.95 1.33
C ARG A 816 -36.30 5.76 1.26
N ASN A 817 -37.11 5.71 2.32
CA ASN A 817 -38.39 6.40 2.35
C ASN A 817 -38.18 7.92 2.16
N LYS A 818 -37.22 8.52 2.88
CA LYS A 818 -36.93 9.96 2.78
C LYS A 818 -36.38 10.38 1.40
N LEU A 819 -35.52 9.57 0.80
CA LEU A 819 -35.00 9.86 -0.55
C LEU A 819 -36.06 9.67 -1.63
N ARG A 820 -37.02 8.75 -1.44
CA ARG A 820 -38.18 8.59 -2.32
C ARG A 820 -39.14 9.78 -2.25
N GLU A 821 -39.34 10.37 -1.07
CA GLU A 821 -40.06 11.65 -0.94
C GLU A 821 -39.39 12.76 -1.77
N MET A 822 -38.06 12.89 -1.68
CA MET A 822 -37.29 13.89 -2.42
C MET A 822 -37.29 13.63 -3.95
N GLU A 823 -37.25 12.36 -4.37
CA GLU A 823 -37.33 11.95 -5.78
C GLU A 823 -38.72 12.22 -6.38
N ASN A 824 -39.79 12.07 -5.58
CA ASN A 824 -41.15 12.43 -5.98
C ASN A 824 -41.36 13.95 -6.04
N GLN A 825 -40.75 14.74 -5.15
CA GLN A 825 -40.84 16.21 -5.20
C GLN A 825 -40.27 16.75 -6.52
N HIS A 826 -39.14 16.21 -6.99
CA HIS A 826 -38.54 16.52 -8.30
C HIS A 826 -39.33 15.99 -9.52
N LYS A 827 -40.60 15.58 -9.37
CA LYS A 827 -41.50 15.20 -10.48
C LYS A 827 -42.71 16.13 -10.61
N VAL A 828 -42.79 17.17 -9.79
CA VAL A 828 -43.92 18.12 -9.72
C VAL A 828 -43.50 19.55 -10.11
N GLU A 829 -42.21 19.76 -10.38
CA GLU A 829 -41.56 21.01 -10.85
C GLU A 829 -40.94 20.83 -12.26
#